data_AF-A0AAJ1IEK4-F1
#
_entry.id   AF-A0AAJ1IEK4-F1
#
_cell.length_a   1.000
_cell.length_b   1.000
_cell.length_c   1.000
_cell.angle_alpha   90.00
_cell.angle_beta   90.00
_cell.angle_gamma   90.00
#
_symmetry.space_group_name_H-M   'P 1'
#
loop_
_entity.id
_entity.type
_entity.pdbx_description
1 polymer ?
#
loop_
_entity_poly.entity_id
_entity_poly.type
_entity_poly.pdbx_seq_one_letter_code
_entity_poly.pdbx_strand_id
1 'polypeptide(L)'
;MSELEFEDSTLVHQLHERAKELECLYLVKKIVNREQQNINDVFEKLVNVIASGWQFPSLCSVRINYAKDTFVSENFSASSWVQSAKLNLRGKPVGEVEVHYNDESVHITNPFLPEEQQLLNTIAERIENFLYQQDLQSTISQWEIAKSDLDSNKKPDWMIILELVEKMDSKLFNKLSRRMLNRLCLLGVEDAQNVLGCLGINKTCDNIPTERDINIPSLKINFELYDKFDQHIFKIASDNLSAEEITSYLNNWIKEDKTGFLVNVLENTNSPLSEIAAAISRFHHLNLANVEISSYSRTNINALFIQRIFTEQIEFIRSAREHIDISDFYSIMQHSIYPNNSHGKLGGKSAGLFIAWQFLKKAGIKVSIPHTWYVSSDYMLKFIYFNNLEEVMEQKYKSLEEIRAEYTNLVQIFKNSDFPLDLVNNLSMAIEDFGEKPIIVRSSSLLEDRFGSAFSGKYKSLFLANQGTKEERLTDVLDAIAEIYASTFSPDPIEYRKEHKLLEFHEEMAIIIQEVVGEKVGDYFFPSFAGVGFGYNEYRWSPKIKKEDGLLRIVPGLGTRAVDRLSDDYPVLICPANPGLKVNPIPSEAIKYSPGKIDVINLKENSFETVNLNELIKNNSGSYPDIEKLFSVYEDDLFKSKNRYQIDGEKDALFFTLEPFIESTDLIKNLKNVLDELNNRLDTIVDIEFAYSKNQLYLLQCRPQAGSSASLPQPIPMDLDENDILFTAKKFVTNGLVDNIEYTVYIDPESYNSISSLKKLERVGRAVGKLNSVLPRRCFILMGPGRWGSRGDIKMGVKVNYSDINNTAMLIEIARKKGDYVPEVSFGTHFFQDLVEASIKYLPLYPDDSNVIFKDAVLTRSKNMLSDILPEFSDLADVVFVTDLKKENDGKILRVLLNEEINEAIALFAEPTTHESTYDVYSHPDVKKEDFWTWRYSMAETIAAGINPDEFGVNAIYIIGSTKNATAGPMSDIDLLIHITGEPEKKKLLSKWLDGWSRCLGRMNYLRTGYKTEKLLDIHYITDFDIEQKTSMAVKIDAVTDAARKLIIGKDDA
;
A
#
# COMPACT_ATOMS: atom_id res chain seq x y z
N MET A 1 -37.73 22.39 45.50
CA MET A 1 -36.53 21.97 44.76
C MET A 1 -36.68 20.50 44.49
N SER A 2 -36.92 20.18 43.23
CA SER A 2 -37.19 18.82 42.75
C SER A 2 -35.88 18.00 42.69
N GLU A 3 -35.96 16.67 42.77
CA GLU A 3 -34.78 15.78 42.65
C GLU A 3 -33.96 16.04 41.37
N LEU A 4 -34.63 16.44 40.28
CA LEU A 4 -34.02 16.86 39.01
C LEU A 4 -33.17 18.14 39.12
N GLU A 5 -33.60 19.14 39.90
CA GLU A 5 -32.81 20.36 40.13
C GLU A 5 -31.58 20.08 41.01
N PHE A 6 -31.62 19.03 41.84
CA PHE A 6 -30.51 18.64 42.70
C PHE A 6 -29.44 17.86 41.92
N GLU A 7 -29.86 16.95 41.02
CA GLU A 7 -28.99 16.20 40.10
C GLU A 7 -28.28 17.12 39.08
N ASP A 8 -28.98 18.10 38.49
CA ASP A 8 -28.34 19.06 37.58
C ASP A 8 -27.30 19.93 38.29
N SER A 9 -27.57 20.37 39.53
CA SER A 9 -26.62 21.19 40.29
C SER A 9 -25.36 20.41 40.71
N THR A 10 -25.50 19.11 40.98
CA THR A 10 -24.38 18.25 41.36
C THR A 10 -23.53 17.86 40.16
N LEU A 11 -24.13 17.65 38.99
CA LEU A 11 -23.41 17.41 37.74
C LEU A 11 -22.62 18.64 37.29
N VAL A 12 -23.22 19.84 37.35
CA VAL A 12 -22.53 21.10 37.03
C VAL A 12 -21.37 21.37 37.99
N HIS A 13 -21.55 21.08 39.29
CA HIS A 13 -20.46 21.17 40.26
C HIS A 13 -19.33 20.18 39.93
N GLN A 14 -19.63 18.92 39.62
CA GLN A 14 -18.63 17.92 39.23
C GLN A 14 -17.85 18.30 37.95
N LEU A 15 -18.54 18.85 36.95
CA LEU A 15 -17.91 19.36 35.73
C LEU A 15 -16.98 20.55 36.01
N HIS A 16 -17.38 21.44 36.92
CA HIS A 16 -16.57 22.59 37.31
C HIS A 16 -15.33 22.19 38.11
N GLU A 17 -15.44 21.21 39.02
CA GLU A 17 -14.28 20.62 39.71
C GLU A 17 -13.34 19.93 38.72
N ARG A 18 -13.86 19.12 37.79
CA ARG A 18 -13.07 18.47 36.74
C ARG A 18 -12.34 19.46 35.84
N ALA A 19 -12.95 20.60 35.50
CA ALA A 19 -12.31 21.64 34.72
C ALA A 19 -11.12 22.27 35.48
N LYS A 20 -11.28 22.53 36.79
CA LYS A 20 -10.20 23.04 37.65
C LYS A 20 -9.05 22.04 37.79
N GLU A 21 -9.35 20.75 37.96
CA GLU A 21 -8.33 19.68 38.01
C GLU A 21 -7.49 19.65 36.72
N LEU A 22 -8.16 19.69 35.55
CA LEU A 22 -7.50 19.67 34.25
C LEU A 22 -6.68 20.93 33.97
N GLU A 23 -7.19 22.10 34.35
CA GLU A 23 -6.46 23.36 34.23
C GLU A 23 -5.21 23.36 35.14
N CYS A 24 -5.34 22.90 36.39
CA CYS A 24 -4.21 22.74 37.31
C CYS A 24 -3.15 21.79 36.72
N LEU A 25 -3.56 20.62 36.22
CA LEU A 25 -2.65 19.68 35.56
C LEU A 25 -1.98 20.29 34.33
N TYR A 26 -2.70 21.10 33.54
CA TYR A 26 -2.13 21.79 32.38
C TYR A 26 -1.07 22.83 32.81
N LEU A 27 -1.35 23.63 33.84
CA LEU A 27 -0.41 24.62 34.38
C LEU A 27 0.83 23.97 35.00
N VAL A 28 0.65 22.88 35.77
CA VAL A 28 1.75 22.07 36.31
C VAL A 28 2.61 21.53 35.16
N LYS A 29 2.00 20.98 34.10
CA LYS A 29 2.71 20.51 32.90
C LYS A 29 3.50 21.63 32.22
N LYS A 30 2.91 22.82 32.10
CA LYS A 30 3.54 23.99 31.48
C LYS A 30 4.74 24.50 32.27
N ILE A 31 4.72 24.39 33.60
CA ILE A 31 5.84 24.77 34.47
C ILE A 31 6.96 23.72 34.36
N VAL A 32 6.61 22.44 34.44
CA VAL A 32 7.56 21.32 34.42
C VAL A 32 8.25 21.11 33.06
N ASN A 33 7.57 21.39 31.94
CA ASN A 33 8.10 21.11 30.60
C ASN A 33 8.95 22.25 29.97
N ARG A 34 9.28 23.32 30.71
CA ARG A 34 10.12 24.40 30.16
C ARG A 34 11.61 24.05 30.25
N GLU A 35 12.31 24.15 29.13
CA GLU A 35 13.75 23.85 29.02
C GLU A 35 14.60 24.74 29.95
N GLN A 36 15.59 24.13 30.62
CA GLN A 36 16.64 24.79 31.42
C GLN A 36 16.17 25.63 32.62
N GLN A 37 15.32 25.09 33.51
CA GLN A 37 14.96 25.77 34.77
C GLN A 37 15.62 25.15 35.99
N ASN A 38 16.00 26.00 36.95
CA ASN A 38 16.49 25.58 38.26
C ASN A 38 15.34 24.95 39.07
N ILE A 39 15.62 23.87 39.81
CA ILE A 39 14.62 23.12 40.60
C ILE A 39 13.89 24.06 41.58
N ASN A 40 14.62 25.00 42.18
CA ASN A 40 14.06 25.95 43.15
C ASN A 40 13.00 26.86 42.52
N ASP A 41 13.27 27.44 41.34
CA ASP A 41 12.33 28.32 40.63
C ASP A 41 11.06 27.58 40.19
N VAL A 42 11.19 26.28 39.88
CA VAL A 42 10.07 25.42 39.51
C VAL A 42 9.19 25.16 40.74
N PHE A 43 9.79 24.85 41.88
CA PHE A 43 9.04 24.58 43.11
C PHE A 43 8.34 25.82 43.66
N GLU A 44 8.97 27.00 43.60
CA GLU A 44 8.30 28.26 43.94
C GLU A 44 7.05 28.52 43.09
N LYS A 45 7.10 28.20 41.80
CA LYS A 45 5.94 28.36 40.90
C LYS A 45 4.89 27.29 41.10
N LEU A 46 5.29 26.04 41.32
CA LEU A 46 4.36 24.92 41.52
C LEU A 46 3.51 25.12 42.77
N VAL A 47 4.12 25.56 43.86
CA VAL A 47 3.44 25.78 45.14
C VAL A 47 2.33 26.83 45.03
N ASN A 48 2.46 27.81 44.12
CA ASN A 48 1.42 28.82 43.86
C ASN A 48 0.33 28.37 42.87
N VAL A 49 0.54 27.27 42.13
CA VAL A 49 -0.42 26.76 41.13
C VAL A 49 -1.23 25.60 41.66
N ILE A 50 -0.64 24.71 42.47
CA ILE A 50 -1.29 23.48 42.95
C ILE A 50 -2.63 23.79 43.64
N ALA A 51 -2.71 24.86 44.42
CA ALA A 51 -3.93 25.30 45.12
C ALA A 51 -5.13 25.54 44.19
N SER A 52 -4.91 25.86 42.90
CA SER A 52 -6.00 26.12 41.93
C SER A 52 -6.85 24.89 41.58
N GLY A 53 -6.31 23.68 41.80
CA GLY A 53 -6.99 22.42 41.47
C GLY A 53 -7.87 21.84 42.58
N TRP A 54 -7.96 22.51 43.73
CA TRP A 54 -8.76 22.06 44.88
C TRP A 54 -10.13 22.76 44.90
N GLN A 55 -11.08 22.17 45.62
CA GLN A 55 -12.46 22.66 45.72
C GLN A 55 -12.52 24.11 46.25
N PHE A 56 -11.65 24.45 47.22
CA PHE A 56 -11.54 25.82 47.77
C PHE A 56 -10.13 26.41 47.61
N PRO A 57 -9.76 26.92 46.42
CA PRO A 57 -8.41 27.41 46.15
C PRO A 57 -7.94 28.54 47.07
N SER A 58 -8.86 29.43 47.48
CA SER A 58 -8.55 30.58 48.34
C SER A 58 -8.22 30.20 49.80
N LEU A 59 -8.60 28.99 50.22
CA LEU A 59 -8.34 28.45 51.55
C LEU A 59 -7.17 27.43 51.56
N CYS A 60 -6.65 27.08 50.39
CA CYS A 60 -5.55 26.14 50.24
C CYS A 60 -4.19 26.81 50.45
N SER A 61 -3.32 26.14 51.19
CA SER A 61 -1.90 26.41 51.19
C SER A 61 -1.10 25.15 50.89
N VAL A 62 0.03 25.30 50.19
CA VAL A 62 0.78 24.16 49.65
C VAL A 62 2.20 24.22 50.19
N ARG A 63 2.76 23.05 50.49
CA ARG A 63 4.14 22.86 50.94
C ARG A 63 4.79 21.75 50.13
N ILE A 64 5.96 22.02 49.57
CA ILE A 64 6.81 21.00 48.94
C ILE A 64 8.10 20.89 49.76
N ASN A 65 8.37 19.70 50.28
CA ASN A 65 9.62 19.35 50.93
C ASN A 65 10.50 18.58 49.93
N TYR A 66 11.71 19.05 49.68
CA TYR A 66 12.67 18.36 48.82
C TYR A 66 14.07 18.43 49.40
N ALA A 67 14.67 17.27 49.66
CA ALA A 67 15.97 17.14 50.34
C ALA A 67 16.02 17.88 51.69
N LYS A 68 16.67 19.05 51.75
CA LYS A 68 16.78 19.90 52.97
C LYS A 68 16.00 21.21 52.85
N ASP A 69 15.41 21.49 51.69
CA ASP A 69 14.75 22.74 51.38
C ASP A 69 13.21 22.56 51.42
N THR A 70 12.53 23.60 51.91
CA THR A 70 11.08 23.63 52.05
C THR A 70 10.54 24.83 51.29
N PHE A 71 9.60 24.59 50.39
CA PHE A 71 8.93 25.60 49.56
C PHE A 71 7.48 25.71 49.99
N VAL A 72 6.99 26.94 50.22
CA VAL A 72 5.65 27.23 50.76
C VAL A 72 4.96 28.33 49.96
N SER A 73 3.62 28.30 49.91
CA SER A 73 2.83 29.30 49.20
C SER A 73 2.77 30.61 49.98
N GLU A 74 2.48 31.72 49.30
CA GLU A 74 2.50 33.07 49.90
C GLU A 74 1.59 33.19 51.15
N ASN A 75 0.56 32.36 51.28
CA ASN A 75 -0.39 32.33 52.40
C ASN A 75 -0.34 31.02 53.23
N PHE A 76 0.85 30.47 53.45
CA PHE A 76 1.00 29.19 54.16
C PHE A 76 0.70 29.26 55.66
N SER A 77 -0.25 28.45 56.12
CA SER A 77 -0.46 28.12 57.53
C SER A 77 -0.67 26.63 57.69
N ALA A 78 0.15 25.99 58.53
CA ALA A 78 0.00 24.57 58.82
C ALA A 78 -1.30 24.34 59.62
N SER A 79 -2.18 23.49 59.11
CA SER A 79 -3.44 23.13 59.75
C SER A 79 -3.53 21.64 60.04
N SER A 80 -4.58 21.23 60.75
CA SER A 80 -4.89 19.82 61.01
C SER A 80 -5.43 19.08 59.79
N TRP A 81 -5.85 19.81 58.75
CA TRP A 81 -6.40 19.27 57.50
C TRP A 81 -5.33 19.23 56.42
N VAL A 82 -4.69 18.07 56.25
CA VAL A 82 -3.59 17.86 55.30
C VAL A 82 -3.83 16.65 54.39
N GLN A 83 -3.61 16.84 53.09
CA GLN A 83 -3.34 15.76 52.14
C GLN A 83 -1.85 15.75 51.81
N SER A 84 -1.27 14.56 51.67
CA SER A 84 0.13 14.43 51.28
C SER A 84 0.36 13.35 50.24
N ALA A 85 1.39 13.56 49.42
CA ALA A 85 1.90 12.58 48.46
C ALA A 85 3.42 12.57 48.50
N LYS A 86 4.01 11.38 48.65
CA LYS A 86 5.46 11.19 48.72
C LYS A 86 6.09 11.33 47.34
N LEU A 87 7.26 11.93 47.28
CA LEU A 87 8.11 12.00 46.08
C LEU A 87 9.22 10.97 46.20
N ASN A 88 9.29 10.04 45.26
CA ASN A 88 10.28 8.98 45.18
C ASN A 88 11.16 9.14 43.94
N LEU A 89 12.48 9.03 44.12
CA LEU A 89 13.43 9.00 43.01
C LEU A 89 14.24 7.70 43.08
N ARG A 90 14.15 6.87 42.03
CA ARG A 90 14.76 5.53 41.96
C ARG A 90 14.43 4.64 43.17
N GLY A 91 13.20 4.73 43.67
CA GLY A 91 12.73 3.94 44.82
C GLY A 91 13.18 4.43 46.19
N LYS A 92 13.82 5.61 46.29
CA LYS A 92 14.13 6.26 47.57
C LYS A 92 13.24 7.50 47.77
N PRO A 93 12.69 7.73 48.98
CA PRO A 93 11.92 8.93 49.27
C PRO A 93 12.85 10.15 49.29
N VAL A 94 12.60 11.11 48.41
CA VAL A 94 13.39 12.36 48.27
C VAL A 94 12.65 13.60 48.76
N GLY A 95 11.33 13.49 48.99
CA GLY A 95 10.50 14.61 49.38
C GLY A 95 9.03 14.25 49.58
N GLU A 96 8.21 15.25 49.83
CA GLU A 96 6.76 15.14 49.99
C GLU A 96 6.08 16.44 49.56
N VAL A 97 4.93 16.32 48.88
CA VAL A 97 4.04 17.44 48.55
C VAL A 97 2.84 17.37 49.48
N GLU A 98 2.50 18.49 50.10
CA GLU A 98 1.39 18.61 51.02
C GLU A 98 0.47 19.78 50.67
N VAL A 99 -0.83 19.58 50.84
CA VAL A 99 -1.86 20.61 50.68
C VAL A 99 -2.67 20.72 51.97
N HIS A 100 -2.81 21.94 52.47
CA HIS A 100 -3.44 22.30 53.75
C HIS A 100 -4.64 23.22 53.52
N TYR A 101 -5.73 23.03 54.27
CA TYR A 101 -6.83 23.99 54.33
C TYR A 101 -6.72 24.88 55.58
N ASN A 102 -6.73 26.20 55.41
CA ASN A 102 -6.40 27.17 56.47
C ASN A 102 -7.58 27.52 57.42
N ASP A 103 -8.78 26.98 57.20
CA ASP A 103 -9.99 27.34 57.96
C ASP A 103 -10.56 26.14 58.74
N GLU A 104 -10.57 26.24 60.07
CA GLU A 104 -11.14 25.23 60.99
C GLU A 104 -12.65 25.42 61.23
N SER A 105 -13.32 26.37 60.57
CA SER A 105 -14.75 26.67 60.78
C SER A 105 -15.72 25.69 60.07
N VAL A 106 -15.20 24.66 59.41
CA VAL A 106 -15.98 23.67 58.67
C VAL A 106 -16.17 22.41 59.51
N HIS A 107 -17.38 22.19 60.04
CA HIS A 107 -17.81 20.94 60.71
C HIS A 107 -17.96 19.77 59.72
N ILE A 108 -16.89 19.41 59.01
CA ILE A 108 -16.85 18.25 58.09
C ILE A 108 -15.70 17.34 58.54
N THR A 109 -15.94 16.03 58.61
CA THR A 109 -14.96 15.02 59.07
C THR A 109 -13.75 14.85 58.14
N ASN A 110 -13.86 15.26 56.88
CA ASN A 110 -12.76 15.36 55.91
C ASN A 110 -13.18 16.35 54.80
N PRO A 111 -12.54 17.53 54.67
CA PRO A 111 -12.88 18.54 53.67
C PRO A 111 -12.35 18.20 52.27
N PHE A 112 -11.57 17.13 52.12
CA PHE A 112 -10.97 16.75 50.85
C PHE A 112 -11.79 15.71 50.09
N LEU A 113 -11.82 15.85 48.75
CA LEU A 113 -12.41 14.88 47.84
C LEU A 113 -11.42 13.74 47.52
N PRO A 114 -11.89 12.49 47.29
CA PRO A 114 -11.05 11.40 46.79
C PRO A 114 -10.31 11.75 45.50
N GLU A 115 -10.95 12.52 44.62
CA GLU A 115 -10.42 13.00 43.34
C GLU A 115 -9.25 13.97 43.55
N GLU A 116 -9.28 14.82 44.58
CA GLU A 116 -8.16 15.72 44.94
C GLU A 116 -6.92 14.94 45.38
N GLN A 117 -7.09 13.80 46.07
CA GLN A 117 -5.95 12.93 46.39
C GLN A 117 -5.37 12.27 45.13
N GLN A 118 -6.22 11.88 44.17
CA GLN A 118 -5.76 11.36 42.87
C GLN A 118 -5.02 12.44 42.07
N LEU A 119 -5.53 13.67 42.09
CA LEU A 119 -4.85 14.84 41.51
C LEU A 119 -3.48 15.04 42.15
N LEU A 120 -3.40 15.04 43.48
CA LEU A 120 -2.14 15.21 44.22
C LEU A 120 -1.12 14.11 43.88
N ASN A 121 -1.56 12.85 43.80
CA ASN A 121 -0.72 11.73 43.39
C ASN A 121 -0.20 11.91 41.95
N THR A 122 -1.07 12.37 41.04
CA THR A 122 -0.71 12.64 39.63
C THR A 122 0.29 13.81 39.53
N ILE A 123 0.12 14.85 40.35
CA ILE A 123 1.07 15.97 40.45
C ILE A 123 2.41 15.47 40.99
N ALA A 124 2.42 14.63 42.03
CA ALA A 124 3.62 14.03 42.58
C ALA A 124 4.37 13.21 41.52
N GLU A 125 3.69 12.35 40.76
CA GLU A 125 4.28 11.57 39.67
C GLU A 125 4.90 12.46 38.58
N ARG A 126 4.28 13.60 38.26
CA ARG A 126 4.84 14.56 37.29
C ARG A 126 6.09 15.27 37.83
N ILE A 127 6.11 15.60 39.12
CA ILE A 127 7.28 16.16 39.79
C ILE A 127 8.41 15.11 39.87
N GLU A 128 8.09 13.85 40.14
CA GLU A 128 9.05 12.75 40.11
C GLU A 128 9.69 12.60 38.73
N ASN A 129 8.88 12.64 37.66
CA ASN A 129 9.38 12.58 36.28
C ASN A 129 10.29 13.77 35.93
N PHE A 130 9.95 14.98 36.38
CA PHE A 130 10.79 16.17 36.23
C PHE A 130 12.13 16.03 36.96
N LEU A 131 12.10 15.63 38.23
CA LEU A 131 13.29 15.42 39.05
C LEU A 131 14.17 14.32 38.44
N TYR A 132 13.56 13.26 37.90
CA TYR A 132 14.29 12.21 37.20
C TYR A 132 14.96 12.72 35.92
N GLN A 133 14.30 13.59 35.15
CA GLN A 133 14.89 14.25 33.98
C GLN A 133 16.07 15.17 34.34
N GLN A 134 15.95 15.95 35.43
CA GLN A 134 17.03 16.79 35.95
C GLN A 134 18.20 15.97 36.53
N ASP A 135 17.91 14.86 37.22
CA ASP A 135 18.93 13.91 37.70
C ASP A 135 19.68 13.26 36.51
N LEU A 136 18.96 12.90 35.45
CA LEU A 136 19.57 12.42 34.20
C LEU A 136 20.42 13.49 33.52
N GLN A 137 19.92 14.72 33.37
CA GLN A 137 20.67 15.83 32.77
C GLN A 137 21.89 16.20 33.61
N SER A 138 21.78 16.28 34.93
CA SER A 138 22.93 16.54 35.81
C SER A 138 23.91 15.38 35.80
N THR A 139 23.47 14.13 35.69
CA THR A 139 24.35 12.97 35.49
C THR A 139 25.06 13.05 34.13
N ILE A 140 24.38 13.52 33.07
CA ILE A 140 24.96 13.73 31.73
C ILE A 140 25.97 14.89 31.76
N SER A 141 25.65 16.01 32.38
CA SER A 141 26.56 17.13 32.57
C SER A 141 27.74 16.76 33.48
N GLN A 142 27.53 15.94 34.51
CA GLN A 142 28.61 15.36 35.31
C GLN A 142 29.46 14.39 34.48
N TRP A 143 28.86 13.65 33.55
CA TRP A 143 29.59 12.83 32.59
C TRP A 143 30.43 13.69 31.63
N GLU A 144 29.93 14.85 31.19
CA GLU A 144 30.65 15.79 30.33
C GLU A 144 31.73 16.59 31.08
N ILE A 145 31.45 17.01 32.33
CA ILE A 145 32.40 17.71 33.20
C ILE A 145 33.47 16.75 33.73
N ALA A 146 33.12 15.51 34.08
CA ALA A 146 34.10 14.49 34.41
C ALA A 146 35.00 14.22 33.19
N LYS A 147 34.44 14.21 31.98
CA LYS A 147 35.21 14.07 30.74
C LYS A 147 36.16 15.27 30.51
N SER A 148 35.83 16.47 30.97
CA SER A 148 36.72 17.65 30.89
C SER A 148 37.75 17.74 32.03
N ASP A 149 37.44 17.26 33.24
CA ASP A 149 38.36 17.25 34.39
C ASP A 149 39.34 16.05 34.37
N LEU A 150 39.05 15.00 33.59
CA LEU A 150 39.85 13.77 33.49
C LEU A 150 41.01 13.82 32.47
N ASP A 151 41.22 14.95 31.77
CA ASP A 151 42.39 15.20 30.90
C ASP A 151 43.74 15.23 31.66
N SER A 152 43.74 14.94 32.96
CA SER A 152 44.91 14.97 33.84
C SER A 152 45.41 13.61 34.34
N ASN A 153 44.95 12.46 33.81
CA ASN A 153 45.48 11.15 34.22
C ASN A 153 45.77 10.16 33.09
N LYS A 154 46.92 9.46 33.22
CA LYS A 154 47.55 8.52 32.26
C LYS A 154 46.77 7.24 31.90
N LYS A 155 45.46 7.15 32.12
CA LYS A 155 44.66 5.96 31.79
C LYS A 155 43.95 6.15 30.44
N PRO A 156 43.88 5.12 29.57
CA PRO A 156 43.10 5.18 28.34
C PRO A 156 41.60 5.35 28.61
N ASP A 157 40.91 6.15 27.79
CA ASP A 157 39.48 6.50 27.94
C ASP A 157 38.55 5.29 28.11
N TRP A 158 38.76 4.21 27.35
CA TRP A 158 37.94 2.99 27.44
C TRP A 158 37.98 2.34 28.83
N MET A 159 39.12 2.45 29.52
CA MET A 159 39.33 1.86 30.85
C MET A 159 38.52 2.61 31.91
N ILE A 160 38.40 3.93 31.75
CA ILE A 160 37.56 4.80 32.59
C ILE A 160 36.08 4.48 32.34
N ILE A 161 35.67 4.34 31.08
CA ILE A 161 34.29 3.99 30.70
C ILE A 161 33.89 2.65 31.33
N LEU A 162 34.75 1.62 31.26
CA LEU A 162 34.46 0.32 31.86
C LEU A 162 34.37 0.38 33.39
N GLU A 163 35.32 1.06 34.07
CA GLU A 163 35.29 1.21 35.53
C GLU A 163 34.01 1.93 36.03
N LEU A 164 33.49 2.87 35.23
CA LEU A 164 32.22 3.55 35.51
C LEU A 164 31.01 2.63 35.28
N VAL A 165 30.97 1.90 34.15
CA VAL A 165 29.86 1.00 33.82
C VAL A 165 29.79 -0.18 34.79
N GLU A 166 30.93 -0.79 35.14
CA GLU A 166 31.00 -1.90 36.11
C GLU A 166 30.41 -1.50 37.47
N LYS A 167 30.60 -0.25 37.90
CA LYS A 167 30.06 0.27 39.17
C LYS A 167 28.59 0.69 39.10
N MET A 168 28.12 1.16 37.94
CA MET A 168 26.77 1.71 37.78
C MET A 168 25.74 0.70 37.27
N ASP A 169 26.12 -0.19 36.35
CA ASP A 169 25.23 -1.14 35.69
C ASP A 169 25.97 -2.45 35.30
N SER A 170 25.87 -3.46 36.16
CA SER A 170 26.48 -4.77 35.94
C SER A 170 25.88 -5.54 34.75
N LYS A 171 24.61 -5.28 34.38
CA LYS A 171 23.97 -5.94 33.23
C LYS A 171 24.51 -5.38 31.92
N LEU A 172 24.66 -4.06 31.85
CA LEU A 172 25.29 -3.39 30.71
C LEU A 172 26.75 -3.86 30.54
N PHE A 173 27.50 -3.93 31.64
CA PHE A 173 28.87 -4.46 31.63
C PHE A 173 28.95 -5.85 31.00
N ASN A 174 28.13 -6.80 31.45
CA ASN A 174 28.12 -8.17 30.92
C ASN A 174 27.73 -8.23 29.43
N LYS A 175 26.82 -7.35 28.97
CA LYS A 175 26.51 -7.22 27.53
C LYS A 175 27.71 -6.73 26.73
N LEU A 176 28.43 -5.72 27.23
CA LEU A 176 29.61 -5.16 26.57
C LEU A 176 30.74 -6.20 26.48
N SER A 177 31.01 -6.94 27.56
CA SER A 177 32.00 -8.04 27.57
C SER A 177 31.70 -9.10 26.52
N ARG A 178 30.43 -9.53 26.41
CA ARG A 178 29.99 -10.52 25.40
C ARG A 178 30.16 -10.01 23.98
N ARG A 179 29.77 -8.76 23.73
CA ARG A 179 29.95 -8.12 22.41
C ARG A 179 31.43 -7.99 22.04
N MET A 180 32.28 -7.65 23.01
CA MET A 180 33.73 -7.60 22.81
C MET A 180 34.32 -8.97 22.49
N LEU A 181 33.96 -10.01 23.24
CA LEU A 181 34.40 -11.38 22.97
C LEU A 181 34.00 -11.84 21.56
N ASN A 182 32.73 -11.65 21.18
CA ASN A 182 32.27 -11.99 19.83
C ASN A 182 33.02 -11.20 18.73
N ARG A 183 33.33 -9.93 18.98
CA ARG A 183 34.11 -9.11 18.03
C ARG A 183 35.54 -9.63 17.87
N LEU A 184 36.22 -9.97 18.96
CA LEU A 184 37.56 -10.56 18.93
C LEU A 184 37.57 -11.93 18.23
N CYS A 185 36.55 -12.76 18.45
CA CYS A 185 36.39 -14.02 17.72
C CYS A 185 36.21 -13.82 16.21
N LEU A 186 35.41 -12.83 15.79
CA LEU A 186 35.22 -12.47 14.38
C LEU A 186 36.52 -11.95 13.72
N LEU A 187 37.40 -11.32 14.50
CA LEU A 187 38.73 -10.89 14.05
C LEU A 187 39.74 -12.04 14.01
N GLY A 188 39.37 -13.24 14.45
CA GLY A 188 40.23 -14.43 14.43
C GLY A 188 41.25 -14.49 15.56
N VAL A 189 41.03 -13.76 16.67
CA VAL A 189 41.95 -13.78 17.81
C VAL A 189 41.87 -15.14 18.53
N GLU A 190 42.95 -15.93 18.49
CA GLU A 190 42.99 -17.29 19.06
C GLU A 190 42.66 -17.32 20.56
N ASP A 191 43.18 -16.36 21.34
CA ASP A 191 42.90 -16.28 22.78
C ASP A 191 41.41 -16.05 23.08
N ALA A 192 40.70 -15.29 22.25
CA ALA A 192 39.26 -15.08 22.39
C ALA A 192 38.46 -16.34 22.03
N GLN A 193 38.89 -17.09 21.02
CA GLN A 193 38.30 -18.38 20.66
C GLN A 193 38.50 -19.43 21.75
N ASN A 194 39.68 -19.42 22.40
CA ASN A 194 39.96 -20.25 23.57
C ASN A 194 39.05 -19.90 24.75
N VAL A 195 38.82 -18.61 25.02
CA VAL A 195 37.86 -18.15 26.05
C VAL A 195 36.43 -18.60 25.71
N LEU A 196 36.01 -18.49 24.45
CA LEU A 196 34.70 -18.98 23.99
C LEU A 196 34.56 -20.51 24.16
N GLY A 197 35.63 -21.26 23.83
CA GLY A 197 35.70 -22.71 24.05
C GLY A 197 35.69 -23.10 25.53
N CYS A 198 36.32 -22.32 26.40
CA CYS A 198 36.32 -22.52 27.85
C CYS A 198 34.98 -22.17 28.52
N LEU A 199 34.08 -21.44 27.86
CA LEU A 199 32.73 -21.23 28.39
C LEU A 199 31.87 -22.50 28.20
N GLY A 200 32.15 -23.31 27.17
CA GLY A 200 31.56 -24.63 26.99
C GLY A 200 32.42 -25.74 27.60
N ILE A 201 32.28 -26.06 28.89
CA ILE A 201 33.09 -27.12 29.50
C ILE A 201 32.27 -28.35 29.87
N ASN A 202 32.56 -29.46 29.18
CA ASN A 202 33.17 -30.61 29.86
C ASN A 202 34.28 -31.20 28.99
N LYS A 203 35.43 -31.46 29.62
CA LYS A 203 36.64 -32.02 29.04
C LYS A 203 36.37 -33.33 28.27
N THR A 204 36.58 -33.30 26.96
CA THR A 204 37.36 -34.26 26.15
C THR A 204 37.46 -33.65 24.75
N CYS A 205 38.56 -32.95 24.46
CA CYS A 205 38.85 -32.45 23.11
C CYS A 205 39.41 -33.55 22.19
N ASP A 206 38.79 -34.72 22.20
CA ASP A 206 39.02 -35.78 21.22
C ASP A 206 37.64 -36.31 20.82
N ASN A 207 37.19 -35.98 19.60
CA ASN A 207 35.95 -36.43 18.94
C ASN A 207 34.64 -35.69 19.28
N ILE A 208 34.57 -34.37 19.09
CA ILE A 208 33.31 -33.77 18.64
C ILE A 208 33.41 -33.69 17.12
N PRO A 209 32.61 -34.47 16.36
CA PRO A 209 32.58 -34.32 14.91
C PRO A 209 32.21 -32.88 14.59
N THR A 210 32.99 -32.25 13.71
CA THR A 210 32.62 -31.02 13.02
C THR A 210 31.46 -31.27 12.04
N GLU A 211 30.38 -31.89 12.51
CA GLU A 211 29.12 -32.05 11.80
C GLU A 211 28.08 -31.16 12.48
N ARG A 212 27.89 -30.02 11.82
CA ARG A 212 26.69 -29.20 11.94
C ARG A 212 25.47 -30.10 11.65
N ASP A 213 24.39 -29.85 12.38
CA ASP A 213 23.05 -30.44 12.24
C ASP A 213 22.81 -31.85 12.82
N ILE A 214 23.22 -32.08 14.07
CA ILE A 214 22.66 -33.17 14.87
C ILE A 214 21.38 -32.65 15.56
N ASN A 215 20.25 -33.35 15.38
CA ASN A 215 18.95 -32.98 15.97
C ASN A 215 18.88 -33.34 17.48
N ILE A 216 19.87 -32.87 18.25
CA ILE A 216 19.98 -33.02 19.71
C ILE A 216 20.27 -31.63 20.28
N PRO A 217 19.62 -31.22 21.39
CA PRO A 217 19.93 -29.96 22.06
C PRO A 217 21.40 -29.87 22.42
N SER A 218 22.06 -28.77 22.04
CA SER A 218 23.42 -28.50 22.48
C SER A 218 23.46 -28.35 24.01
N LEU A 219 24.60 -28.73 24.61
CA LEU A 219 24.77 -28.64 26.05
C LEU A 219 24.77 -27.17 26.51
N LYS A 220 24.09 -26.91 27.63
CA LYS A 220 23.97 -25.57 28.22
C LYS A 220 25.34 -25.09 28.71
N ILE A 221 25.81 -23.99 28.13
CA ILE A 221 27.00 -23.24 28.55
C ILE A 221 26.69 -22.54 29.88
N ASN A 222 27.53 -22.69 30.91
CA ASN A 222 27.31 -22.04 32.20
C ASN A 222 27.76 -20.58 32.18
N PHE A 223 26.79 -19.67 32.18
CA PHE A 223 27.04 -18.22 32.08
C PHE A 223 27.65 -17.59 33.34
N GLU A 224 27.66 -18.25 34.50
CA GLU A 224 28.32 -17.75 35.73
C GLU A 224 29.85 -17.67 35.62
N LEU A 225 30.44 -18.27 34.58
CA LEU A 225 31.87 -18.15 34.30
C LEU A 225 32.25 -16.82 33.64
N TYR A 226 31.29 -16.07 33.04
CA TYR A 226 31.59 -14.77 32.41
C TYR A 226 32.16 -13.76 33.40
N ASP A 227 31.60 -13.68 34.61
CA ASP A 227 32.07 -12.75 35.66
C ASP A 227 33.55 -12.98 36.04
N LYS A 228 34.13 -14.16 35.75
CA LYS A 228 35.56 -14.46 35.95
C LYS A 228 36.44 -14.08 34.77
N PHE A 229 35.87 -13.98 33.57
CA PHE A 229 36.59 -13.72 32.33
C PHE A 229 36.40 -12.31 31.80
N ASP A 230 35.48 -11.49 32.33
CA ASP A 230 35.21 -10.14 31.82
C ASP A 230 36.46 -9.24 31.78
N GLN A 231 37.24 -9.22 32.87
CA GLN A 231 38.52 -8.49 32.90
C GLN A 231 39.56 -9.09 31.94
N HIS A 232 39.48 -10.40 31.70
CA HIS A 232 40.37 -11.10 30.77
C HIS A 232 40.03 -10.78 29.31
N ILE A 233 38.74 -10.66 28.97
CA ILE A 233 38.26 -10.30 27.62
C ILE A 233 38.78 -8.91 27.23
N PHE A 234 38.69 -7.93 28.13
CA PHE A 234 39.18 -6.58 27.84
C PHE A 234 40.71 -6.46 27.85
N LYS A 235 41.41 -7.38 28.54
CA LYS A 235 42.86 -7.51 28.42
C LYS A 235 43.26 -8.06 27.05
N ILE A 236 42.59 -9.11 26.57
CA ILE A 236 42.78 -9.61 25.20
C ILE A 236 42.46 -8.50 24.19
N ALA A 237 41.41 -7.71 24.43
CA ALA A 237 41.08 -6.57 23.59
C ALA A 237 42.21 -5.53 23.56
N SER A 238 42.79 -5.16 24.70
CA SER A 238 43.88 -4.18 24.75
C SER A 238 45.17 -4.66 24.08
N ASP A 239 45.39 -5.97 24.02
CA ASP A 239 46.57 -6.56 23.40
C ASP A 239 46.43 -6.66 21.86
N ASN A 240 45.19 -6.61 21.33
CA ASN A 240 44.89 -6.83 19.90
C ASN A 240 44.24 -5.64 19.17
N LEU A 241 43.67 -4.67 19.90
CA LEU A 241 42.99 -3.49 19.35
C LEU A 241 43.60 -2.21 19.93
N SER A 242 43.53 -1.12 19.17
CA SER A 242 43.94 0.19 19.67
C SER A 242 42.97 0.73 20.73
N ALA A 243 43.47 1.59 21.62
CA ALA A 243 42.64 2.22 22.65
C ALA A 243 41.48 3.04 22.07
N GLU A 244 41.68 3.68 20.90
CA GLU A 244 40.64 4.43 20.20
C GLU A 244 39.52 3.52 19.66
N GLU A 245 39.88 2.36 19.10
CA GLU A 245 38.91 1.38 18.60
C GLU A 245 38.04 0.81 19.72
N ILE A 246 38.65 0.42 20.85
CA ILE A 246 37.91 -0.09 22.02
C ILE A 246 36.95 0.98 22.56
N THR A 247 37.42 2.23 22.67
CA THR A 247 36.61 3.36 23.11
C THR A 247 35.43 3.60 22.16
N SER A 248 35.65 3.51 20.85
CA SER A 248 34.60 3.65 19.84
C SER A 248 33.56 2.54 19.93
N TYR A 249 33.97 1.27 20.03
CA TYR A 249 33.05 0.14 20.18
C TYR A 249 32.20 0.24 21.45
N LEU A 250 32.82 0.55 22.59
CA LEU A 250 32.10 0.71 23.86
C LEU A 250 31.09 1.86 23.79
N ASN A 251 31.50 3.02 23.27
CA ASN A 251 30.59 4.15 23.10
C ASN A 251 29.41 3.80 22.19
N ASN A 252 29.64 3.10 21.07
CA ASN A 252 28.58 2.69 20.17
C ASN A 252 27.63 1.68 20.81
N TRP A 253 28.13 0.69 21.55
CA TRP A 253 27.26 -0.29 22.21
C TRP A 253 26.51 0.28 23.41
N ILE A 254 27.11 1.22 24.17
CA ILE A 254 26.40 1.95 25.23
C ILE A 254 25.29 2.82 24.61
N LYS A 255 25.56 3.49 23.48
CA LYS A 255 24.55 4.25 22.73
C LYS A 255 23.41 3.34 22.23
N GLU A 256 23.71 2.14 21.73
CA GLU A 256 22.68 1.18 21.33
C GLU A 256 21.85 0.67 22.51
N ASP A 257 22.45 0.43 23.68
CA ASP A 257 21.69 0.00 24.86
C ASP A 257 20.72 1.10 25.34
N LYS A 258 21.04 2.37 25.09
CA LYS A 258 20.12 3.50 25.33
C LYS A 258 18.82 3.41 24.52
N THR A 259 18.77 2.70 23.38
CA THR A 259 17.52 2.45 22.64
C THR A 259 16.86 1.13 23.01
N GLY A 260 17.48 0.35 23.91
CA GLY A 260 16.97 -0.96 24.34
C GLY A 260 15.59 -0.90 24.98
N PHE A 261 15.23 0.19 25.65
CA PHE A 261 13.87 0.37 26.18
C PHE A 261 12.81 0.39 25.06
N LEU A 262 13.15 0.97 23.90
CA LEU A 262 12.24 1.06 22.76
C LEU A 262 12.01 -0.31 22.15
N VAL A 263 13.10 -1.08 21.97
CA VAL A 263 13.04 -2.45 21.47
C VAL A 263 12.24 -3.34 22.42
N ASN A 264 12.47 -3.25 23.74
CA ASN A 264 11.75 -4.06 24.73
C ASN A 264 10.24 -3.81 24.70
N VAL A 265 9.80 -2.55 24.55
CA VAL A 265 8.37 -2.20 24.45
C VAL A 265 7.78 -2.69 23.14
N LEU A 266 8.54 -2.62 22.04
CA LEU A 266 8.07 -3.02 20.71
C LEU A 266 8.04 -4.55 20.49
N GLU A 267 9.02 -5.27 21.03
CA GLU A 267 9.07 -6.74 20.97
C GLU A 267 8.03 -7.39 21.90
N ASN A 268 7.62 -6.68 22.96
CA ASN A 268 6.54 -7.16 23.82
C ASN A 268 5.19 -7.02 23.12
N THR A 269 4.63 -8.14 22.66
CA THR A 269 3.34 -8.17 21.98
C THR A 269 2.18 -7.63 22.84
N ASN A 270 2.33 -7.68 24.17
CA ASN A 270 1.32 -7.21 25.12
C ASN A 270 1.43 -5.72 25.45
N SER A 271 2.42 -4.99 24.92
CA SER A 271 2.53 -3.56 25.18
C SER A 271 1.48 -2.78 24.36
N PRO A 272 0.59 -2.00 24.99
CA PRO A 272 -0.43 -1.23 24.29
C PRO A 272 0.17 -0.07 23.49
N LEU A 273 -0.59 0.46 22.53
CA LEU A 273 -0.18 1.63 21.72
C LEU A 273 0.17 2.86 22.58
N SER A 274 -0.43 3.00 23.77
CA SER A 274 -0.12 4.06 24.74
C SER A 274 1.31 3.98 25.28
N GLU A 275 1.80 2.77 25.60
CA GLU A 275 3.20 2.54 25.99
C GLU A 275 4.15 2.79 24.82
N ILE A 276 3.77 2.36 23.61
CA ILE A 276 4.55 2.60 22.40
C ILE A 276 4.66 4.11 22.11
N ALA A 277 3.55 4.84 22.20
CA ALA A 277 3.52 6.30 22.03
C ALA A 277 4.41 7.01 23.06
N ALA A 278 4.33 6.60 24.33
CA ALA A 278 5.19 7.13 25.40
C ALA A 278 6.67 6.84 25.14
N ALA A 279 7.00 5.63 24.66
CA ALA A 279 8.37 5.25 24.33
C ALA A 279 8.93 6.07 23.15
N ILE A 280 8.14 6.31 22.09
CA ILE A 280 8.54 7.17 20.97
C ILE A 280 8.69 8.62 21.42
N SER A 281 7.76 9.15 22.21
CA SER A 281 7.83 10.52 22.73
C SER A 281 9.08 10.70 23.59
N ARG A 282 9.39 9.74 24.46
CA ARG A 282 10.64 9.71 25.23
C ARG A 282 11.86 9.71 24.31
N PHE A 283 11.87 8.88 23.27
CA PHE A 283 12.96 8.84 22.30
C PHE A 283 13.16 10.19 21.59
N HIS A 284 12.07 10.84 21.18
CA HIS A 284 12.10 12.14 20.50
C HIS A 284 12.59 13.27 21.42
N HIS A 285 12.07 13.38 22.65
CA HIS A 285 12.45 14.44 23.59
C HIS A 285 13.87 14.30 24.15
N LEU A 286 14.42 13.09 24.21
CA LEU A 286 15.82 12.89 24.62
C LEU A 286 16.83 13.39 23.58
N ASN A 287 16.39 13.93 22.44
CA ASN A 287 17.24 14.36 21.31
C ASN A 287 18.22 13.26 20.86
N LEU A 288 17.84 11.99 21.07
CA LEU A 288 18.57 10.82 20.59
C LEU A 288 18.55 10.71 19.06
N ALA A 289 17.83 11.60 18.36
CA ALA A 289 17.90 11.76 16.91
C ALA A 289 19.33 12.05 16.42
N ASN A 290 20.17 12.68 17.24
CA ASN A 290 21.59 12.92 16.96
C ASN A 290 22.52 11.80 17.45
N VAL A 291 21.98 10.76 18.10
CA VAL A 291 22.76 9.58 18.47
C VAL A 291 22.84 8.67 17.26
N GLU A 292 24.06 8.41 16.80
CA GLU A 292 24.34 7.40 15.77
C GLU A 292 23.88 6.02 16.27
N ILE A 293 22.69 5.61 15.85
CA ILE A 293 22.16 4.24 16.00
C ILE A 293 22.73 3.42 14.85
N SER A 294 23.18 2.20 15.10
CA SER A 294 23.63 1.31 14.02
C SER A 294 22.50 1.03 13.01
N SER A 295 22.87 0.81 11.75
CA SER A 295 21.91 0.50 10.69
C SER A 295 21.03 -0.69 11.05
N TYR A 296 21.60 -1.76 11.62
CA TYR A 296 20.86 -2.96 12.03
C TYR A 296 19.81 -2.68 13.11
N SER A 297 20.16 -1.96 14.17
CA SER A 297 19.22 -1.60 15.23
C SER A 297 18.11 -0.70 14.71
N ARG A 298 18.44 0.26 13.84
CA ARG A 298 17.44 1.12 13.19
C ARG A 298 16.47 0.31 12.32
N THR A 299 17.00 -0.60 11.48
CA THR A 299 16.17 -1.48 10.65
C THR A 299 15.24 -2.35 11.49
N ASN A 300 15.72 -2.90 12.61
CA ASN A 300 14.89 -3.69 13.53
C ASN A 300 13.77 -2.84 14.15
N ILE A 301 14.11 -1.69 14.73
CA ILE A 301 13.15 -0.77 15.35
C ILE A 301 12.08 -0.33 14.34
N ASN A 302 12.49 0.07 13.14
CA ASN A 302 11.55 0.46 12.07
C ASN A 302 10.62 -0.68 11.70
N ALA A 303 11.15 -1.89 11.51
CA ALA A 303 10.36 -3.06 11.18
C ALA A 303 9.30 -3.34 12.26
N LEU A 304 9.69 -3.27 13.53
CA LEU A 304 8.79 -3.46 14.66
C LEU A 304 7.71 -2.36 14.73
N PHE A 305 8.06 -1.09 14.49
CA PHE A 305 7.06 -0.01 14.44
C PHE A 305 6.03 -0.21 13.34
N ILE A 306 6.49 -0.55 12.13
CA ILE A 306 5.59 -0.82 11.00
C ILE A 306 4.65 -1.97 11.35
N GLN A 307 5.19 -3.04 11.95
CA GLN A 307 4.43 -4.20 12.37
C GLN A 307 3.38 -3.87 13.43
N ARG A 308 3.74 -3.07 14.44
CA ARG A 308 2.87 -2.76 15.58
C ARG A 308 1.83 -1.68 15.26
N ILE A 309 2.15 -0.70 14.41
CA ILE A 309 1.27 0.45 14.13
C ILE A 309 0.41 0.23 12.89
N PHE A 310 0.95 -0.41 11.85
CA PHE A 310 0.31 -0.44 10.53
C PHE A 310 -0.12 -1.85 10.09
N THR A 311 0.84 -2.74 9.84
CA THR A 311 0.58 -4.01 9.14
C THR A 311 1.63 -5.07 9.43
N GLU A 312 1.22 -6.33 9.46
CA GLU A 312 2.09 -7.50 9.63
C GLU A 312 2.59 -8.08 8.31
N GLN A 313 2.32 -7.41 7.18
CA GLN A 313 2.76 -7.89 5.88
C GLN A 313 4.27 -7.79 5.70
N ILE A 314 4.89 -8.93 5.39
CA ILE A 314 6.35 -9.05 5.30
C ILE A 314 6.88 -8.23 4.12
N GLU A 315 6.20 -8.25 2.99
CA GLU A 315 6.54 -7.51 1.77
C GLU A 315 6.57 -6.01 2.07
N PHE A 316 5.54 -5.52 2.75
CA PHE A 316 5.40 -4.12 3.15
C PHE A 316 6.49 -3.70 4.13
N ILE A 317 6.73 -4.49 5.19
CA ILE A 317 7.77 -4.23 6.19
C ILE A 317 9.15 -4.22 5.53
N ARG A 318 9.41 -5.15 4.59
CA ARG A 318 10.69 -5.26 3.88
C ARG A 318 10.99 -3.99 3.08
N SER A 319 10.03 -3.47 2.33
CA SER A 319 10.22 -2.28 1.49
C SER A 319 10.39 -0.99 2.33
N ALA A 320 9.68 -0.87 3.45
CA ALA A 320 9.69 0.36 4.24
C ALA A 320 10.83 0.48 5.27
N ARG A 321 11.27 -0.63 5.88
CA ARG A 321 12.18 -0.60 7.05
C ARG A 321 13.53 0.10 6.79
N GLU A 322 13.98 0.15 5.55
CA GLU A 322 15.27 0.75 5.15
C GLU A 322 15.15 2.27 4.88
N HIS A 323 13.92 2.76 4.75
CA HIS A 323 13.62 4.06 4.16
C HIS A 323 12.85 5.00 5.08
N ILE A 324 12.52 4.59 6.31
CA ILE A 324 11.80 5.41 7.29
C ILE A 324 12.72 5.73 8.47
N ASP A 325 12.58 6.91 9.07
CA ASP A 325 13.29 7.27 10.30
C ASP A 325 12.40 7.13 11.53
N ILE A 326 12.98 6.84 12.69
CA ILE A 326 12.22 6.60 13.94
C ILE A 326 11.37 7.82 14.33
N SER A 327 11.85 9.04 14.05
CA SER A 327 11.13 10.29 14.33
C SER A 327 9.84 10.44 13.54
N ASP A 328 9.71 9.77 12.39
CA ASP A 328 8.54 9.87 11.53
C ASP A 328 7.29 9.29 12.21
N PHE A 329 7.44 8.22 12.98
CA PHE A 329 6.34 7.60 13.72
C PHE A 329 5.78 8.52 14.83
N TYR A 330 6.59 9.44 15.36
CA TYR A 330 6.15 10.37 16.38
C TYR A 330 5.01 11.27 15.88
N SER A 331 5.14 11.82 14.66
CA SER A 331 4.10 12.67 14.08
C SER A 331 2.75 11.97 13.89
N ILE A 332 2.78 10.67 13.58
CA ILE A 332 1.54 9.89 13.41
C ILE A 332 0.91 9.58 14.75
N MET A 333 1.70 9.19 15.75
CA MET A 333 1.17 8.89 17.08
C MET A 333 0.53 10.10 17.77
N GLN A 334 0.94 11.33 17.42
CA GLN A 334 0.30 12.56 17.91
C GLN A 334 -1.11 12.79 17.37
N HIS A 335 -1.40 12.30 16.17
CA HIS A 335 -2.72 12.43 15.52
C HIS A 335 -3.45 11.08 15.46
N SER A 336 -3.16 10.19 16.41
CA SER A 336 -3.78 8.87 16.51
C SER A 336 -4.68 8.79 17.73
N ILE A 337 -5.89 8.26 17.54
CA ILE A 337 -6.93 8.05 18.55
C ILE A 337 -7.02 6.55 18.78
N TYR A 338 -6.73 6.13 20.01
CA TYR A 338 -6.72 4.72 20.41
C TYR A 338 -7.17 4.57 21.87
N PRO A 339 -7.80 3.44 22.24
CA PRO A 339 -8.16 3.20 23.63
C PRO A 339 -6.90 2.99 24.51
N ASN A 340 -7.02 3.17 25.83
CA ASN A 340 -5.87 3.10 26.75
C ASN A 340 -5.07 1.78 26.66
N ASN A 341 -5.77 0.66 26.45
CA ASN A 341 -5.19 -0.68 26.29
C ASN A 341 -5.25 -1.16 24.83
N SER A 342 -4.96 -0.25 23.89
CA SER A 342 -5.08 -0.56 22.47
C SER A 342 -4.00 -1.51 21.97
N HIS A 343 -4.42 -2.50 21.20
CA HIS A 343 -3.54 -3.37 20.41
C HIS A 343 -3.89 -3.34 18.91
N GLY A 344 -4.87 -2.52 18.53
CA GLY A 344 -5.26 -2.32 17.14
C GLY A 344 -4.19 -1.62 16.32
N LYS A 345 -4.44 -1.52 15.01
CA LYS A 345 -3.55 -0.89 14.02
C LYS A 345 -4.28 0.24 13.31
N LEU A 346 -3.55 1.02 12.51
CA LEU A 346 -4.11 2.11 11.71
C LEU A 346 -4.58 1.69 10.30
N GLY A 347 -4.39 0.41 9.93
CA GLY A 347 -4.89 -0.17 8.69
C GLY A 347 -4.04 0.11 7.44
N GLY A 348 -4.45 -0.50 6.33
CA GLY A 348 -3.70 -0.55 5.07
C GLY A 348 -3.58 0.79 4.34
N LYS A 349 -4.66 1.57 4.26
CA LYS A 349 -4.66 2.89 3.59
C LYS A 349 -3.69 3.86 4.27
N SER A 350 -3.70 3.87 5.60
CA SER A 350 -2.79 4.68 6.40
C SER A 350 -1.34 4.28 6.15
N ALA A 351 -1.10 2.97 6.09
CA ALA A 351 0.21 2.42 5.84
C ALA A 351 0.74 2.84 4.45
N GLY A 352 -0.05 2.61 3.39
CA GLY A 352 0.31 2.97 2.02
C GLY A 352 0.59 4.46 1.85
N LEU A 353 -0.28 5.31 2.40
CA LEU A 353 -0.10 6.77 2.36
C LEU A 353 1.15 7.21 3.13
N PHE A 354 1.39 6.68 4.33
CA PHE A 354 2.55 7.02 5.15
C PHE A 354 3.86 6.69 4.46
N ILE A 355 4.00 5.46 3.95
CA ILE A 355 5.22 5.06 3.24
C ILE A 355 5.45 5.92 2.02
N ALA A 356 4.42 6.06 1.18
CA ALA A 356 4.54 6.81 -0.05
C ALA A 356 4.99 8.25 0.20
N TRP A 357 4.40 8.90 1.22
CA TRP A 357 4.82 10.23 1.63
C TRP A 357 6.29 10.28 2.04
N GLN A 358 6.77 9.32 2.83
CA GLN A 358 8.18 9.32 3.26
C GLN A 358 9.16 9.08 2.12
N PHE A 359 8.80 8.23 1.17
CA PHE A 359 9.60 7.96 -0.01
C PHE A 359 9.74 9.23 -0.87
N LEU A 360 8.62 9.90 -1.13
CA LEU A 360 8.58 11.13 -1.91
C LEU A 360 9.32 12.28 -1.21
N LYS A 361 9.16 12.41 0.12
CA LYS A 361 9.85 13.41 0.94
C LYS A 361 11.37 13.21 0.89
N LYS A 362 11.86 11.97 1.01
CA LYS A 362 13.30 11.66 0.91
C LYS A 362 13.85 11.86 -0.50
N ALA A 363 13.05 11.62 -1.53
CA ALA A 363 13.41 11.91 -2.91
C ALA A 363 13.41 13.43 -3.23
N GLY A 364 12.92 14.29 -2.33
CA GLY A 364 12.82 15.73 -2.55
C GLY A 364 11.72 16.12 -3.55
N ILE A 365 10.76 15.22 -3.80
CA ILE A 365 9.64 15.45 -4.72
C ILE A 365 8.61 16.33 -4.02
N LYS A 366 8.17 17.41 -4.70
CA LYS A 366 7.21 18.38 -4.15
C LYS A 366 5.79 17.82 -4.14
N VAL A 367 5.43 17.13 -3.06
CA VAL A 367 4.10 16.58 -2.79
C VAL A 367 3.78 16.79 -1.31
N SER A 368 2.52 17.07 -1.02
CA SER A 368 2.02 17.20 0.35
C SER A 368 0.97 16.15 0.66
N ILE A 369 0.73 15.89 1.94
CA ILE A 369 -0.41 15.12 2.42
C ILE A 369 -1.40 16.08 3.11
N PRO A 370 -2.70 15.87 2.99
CA PRO A 370 -3.69 16.64 3.75
C PRO A 370 -3.56 16.39 5.25
N HIS A 371 -4.06 17.33 6.06
CA HIS A 371 -4.13 17.16 7.50
C HIS A 371 -4.98 15.94 7.86
N THR A 372 -4.48 15.04 8.71
CA THR A 372 -5.05 13.70 8.88
C THR A 372 -4.97 13.22 10.32
N TRP A 373 -6.08 12.69 10.82
CA TRP A 373 -6.22 11.98 12.09
C TRP A 373 -6.56 10.51 11.85
N TYR A 374 -6.08 9.63 12.73
CA TYR A 374 -6.24 8.18 12.61
C TYR A 374 -6.97 7.62 13.82
N VAL A 375 -7.86 6.65 13.62
CA VAL A 375 -8.53 5.90 14.69
C VAL A 375 -8.13 4.44 14.58
N SER A 376 -7.68 3.85 15.68
CA SER A 376 -7.24 2.46 15.73
C SER A 376 -8.38 1.47 15.46
N SER A 377 -8.03 0.32 14.87
CA SER A 377 -8.97 -0.71 14.41
C SER A 377 -9.76 -1.41 15.53
N ASP A 378 -9.21 -1.44 16.73
CA ASP A 378 -9.82 -2.08 17.91
C ASP A 378 -11.00 -1.29 18.51
N TYR A 379 -11.18 -0.01 18.12
CA TYR A 379 -12.40 0.72 18.46
C TYR A 379 -13.65 0.10 17.84
N MET A 380 -13.55 -0.54 16.66
CA MET A 380 -14.69 -1.26 16.07
C MET A 380 -15.16 -2.39 16.99
N LEU A 381 -14.21 -3.19 17.51
CA LEU A 381 -14.52 -4.27 18.45
C LEU A 381 -15.10 -3.71 19.76
N LYS A 382 -14.48 -2.66 20.30
CA LYS A 382 -14.97 -2.00 21.52
C LYS A 382 -16.39 -1.46 21.33
N PHE A 383 -16.70 -0.88 20.18
CA PHE A 383 -18.04 -0.39 19.82
C PHE A 383 -19.05 -1.53 19.77
N ILE A 384 -18.70 -2.67 19.15
CA ILE A 384 -19.57 -3.84 19.07
C ILE A 384 -19.87 -4.40 20.47
N TYR A 385 -18.85 -4.57 21.32
CA TYR A 385 -19.03 -5.07 22.70
C TYR A 385 -19.77 -4.08 23.60
N PHE A 386 -19.54 -2.78 23.42
CA PHE A 386 -20.22 -1.75 24.20
C PHE A 386 -21.74 -1.73 23.95
N ASN A 387 -22.16 -2.13 22.74
CA ASN A 387 -23.57 -2.16 22.33
C ASN A 387 -24.20 -3.56 22.33
N ASN A 388 -23.50 -4.59 22.82
CA ASN A 388 -23.95 -5.99 22.84
C ASN A 388 -24.35 -6.51 21.44
N LEU A 389 -23.53 -6.20 20.42
CA LEU A 389 -23.77 -6.56 19.02
C LEU A 389 -22.93 -7.76 18.55
N GLU A 390 -22.53 -8.66 19.44
CA GLU A 390 -21.60 -9.75 19.13
C GLU A 390 -22.11 -10.70 18.03
N GLU A 391 -23.42 -10.87 17.91
CA GLU A 391 -24.08 -11.70 16.88
C GLU A 391 -23.73 -11.22 15.45
N VAL A 392 -23.40 -9.95 15.27
CA VAL A 392 -23.02 -9.39 13.98
C VAL A 392 -21.74 -10.04 13.42
N MET A 393 -20.89 -10.62 14.28
CA MET A 393 -19.70 -11.36 13.85
C MET A 393 -20.05 -12.66 13.10
N GLU A 394 -21.25 -13.20 13.32
CA GLU A 394 -21.74 -14.41 12.63
C GLU A 394 -22.19 -14.12 11.20
N GLN A 395 -22.40 -12.84 10.85
CA GLN A 395 -22.86 -12.40 9.53
C GLN A 395 -22.02 -12.96 8.38
N LYS A 396 -20.71 -13.12 8.60
CA LYS A 396 -19.77 -13.64 7.60
C LYS A 396 -20.00 -15.11 7.21
N TYR A 397 -20.75 -15.88 8.01
CA TYR A 397 -21.06 -17.29 7.73
C TYR A 397 -22.44 -17.50 7.09
N LYS A 398 -23.29 -16.46 7.06
CA LYS A 398 -24.62 -16.53 6.45
C LYS A 398 -24.56 -16.62 4.93
N SER A 399 -25.66 -17.00 4.31
CA SER A 399 -25.78 -16.95 2.85
C SER A 399 -25.80 -15.49 2.36
N LEU A 400 -25.35 -15.24 1.12
CA LEU A 400 -25.34 -13.88 0.55
C LEU A 400 -26.72 -13.23 0.52
N GLU A 401 -27.77 -14.03 0.35
CA GLU A 401 -29.15 -13.54 0.31
C GLU A 401 -29.61 -13.02 1.67
N GLU A 402 -29.30 -13.76 2.73
CA GLU A 402 -29.55 -13.34 4.12
C GLU A 402 -28.75 -12.08 4.45
N ILE A 403 -27.46 -12.05 4.09
CA ILE A 403 -26.60 -10.87 4.32
C ILE A 403 -27.19 -9.64 3.64
N ARG A 404 -27.61 -9.75 2.37
CA ARG A 404 -28.23 -8.64 1.62
C ARG A 404 -29.53 -8.17 2.26
N ALA A 405 -30.35 -9.08 2.77
CA ALA A 405 -31.63 -8.75 3.40
C ALA A 405 -31.45 -8.03 4.75
N GLU A 406 -30.50 -8.47 5.56
CA GLU A 406 -30.25 -7.94 6.90
C GLU A 406 -29.40 -6.66 6.90
N TYR A 407 -28.53 -6.47 5.90
CA TYR A 407 -27.55 -5.37 5.87
C TYR A 407 -28.19 -3.99 6.05
N THR A 408 -29.35 -3.72 5.44
CA THR A 408 -30.06 -2.44 5.61
C THR A 408 -30.44 -2.18 7.07
N ASN A 409 -30.88 -3.21 7.78
CA ASN A 409 -31.21 -3.11 9.21
C ASN A 409 -29.93 -2.97 10.05
N LEU A 410 -28.87 -3.70 9.71
CA LEU A 410 -27.57 -3.62 10.39
C LEU A 410 -27.00 -2.20 10.37
N VAL A 411 -27.07 -1.51 9.22
CA VAL A 411 -26.65 -0.10 9.13
C VAL A 411 -27.44 0.76 10.12
N GLN A 412 -28.76 0.59 10.21
CA GLN A 412 -29.58 1.35 11.17
C GLN A 412 -29.26 1.00 12.62
N ILE A 413 -28.99 -0.26 12.94
CA ILE A 413 -28.58 -0.69 14.29
C ILE A 413 -27.29 0.04 14.69
N PHE A 414 -26.29 0.05 13.82
CA PHE A 414 -25.01 0.73 14.08
C PHE A 414 -25.19 2.25 14.23
N LYS A 415 -26.01 2.88 13.39
CA LYS A 415 -26.27 4.33 13.49
C LYS A 415 -27.01 4.74 14.76
N ASN A 416 -27.82 3.86 15.34
CA ASN A 416 -28.54 4.12 16.59
C ASN A 416 -27.80 3.58 17.84
N SER A 417 -26.55 3.15 17.69
CA SER A 417 -25.73 2.62 18.77
C SER A 417 -24.85 3.72 19.37
N ASP A 418 -24.53 3.59 20.65
CA ASP A 418 -23.75 4.58 21.38
C ASP A 418 -22.24 4.34 21.24
N PHE A 419 -21.46 5.42 21.24
CA PHE A 419 -19.99 5.34 21.23
C PHE A 419 -19.39 5.47 22.63
N PRO A 420 -18.29 4.76 22.93
CA PRO A 420 -17.56 4.95 24.18
C PRO A 420 -17.11 6.40 24.38
N LEU A 421 -17.30 6.95 25.59
CA LEU A 421 -17.00 8.35 25.92
C LEU A 421 -15.55 8.77 25.63
N ASP A 422 -14.59 7.84 25.77
CA ASP A 422 -13.19 8.12 25.45
C ASP A 422 -12.98 8.42 23.96
N LEU A 423 -13.67 7.70 23.07
CA LEU A 423 -13.63 7.96 21.63
C LEU A 423 -14.27 9.31 21.30
N VAL A 424 -15.44 9.58 21.87
CA VAL A 424 -16.18 10.84 21.65
C VAL A 424 -15.33 12.06 22.05
N ASN A 425 -14.67 12.00 23.22
CA ASN A 425 -13.81 13.08 23.70
C ASN A 425 -12.58 13.30 22.79
N ASN A 426 -11.93 12.23 22.33
CA ASN A 426 -10.79 12.33 21.44
C ASN A 426 -11.18 12.84 20.04
N LEU A 427 -12.32 12.40 19.50
CA LEU A 427 -12.87 12.91 18.24
C LEU A 427 -13.26 14.39 18.37
N SER A 428 -13.81 14.81 19.52
CA SER A 428 -14.11 16.21 19.81
C SER A 428 -12.86 17.11 19.73
N MET A 429 -11.69 16.61 20.17
CA MET A 429 -10.41 17.30 20.01
C MET A 429 -9.96 17.33 18.54
N ALA A 430 -10.08 16.22 17.81
CA ALA A 430 -9.72 16.16 16.39
C ALA A 430 -10.58 17.12 15.55
N ILE A 431 -11.88 17.21 15.79
CA ILE A 431 -12.79 18.13 15.09
C ILE A 431 -12.50 19.60 15.39
N GLU A 432 -12.04 19.90 16.59
CA GLU A 432 -11.58 21.25 16.92
C GLU A 432 -10.30 21.61 16.17
N ASP A 433 -9.38 20.66 16.04
CA ASP A 433 -8.13 20.81 15.28
C ASP A 433 -8.39 20.99 13.76
N PHE A 434 -9.39 20.31 13.19
CA PHE A 434 -9.80 20.52 11.79
C PHE A 434 -10.47 21.88 11.54
N GLY A 435 -11.04 22.51 12.57
CA GLY A 435 -11.88 23.70 12.41
C GLY A 435 -13.09 23.42 11.51
N GLU A 436 -13.57 24.43 10.78
CA GLU A 436 -14.75 24.34 9.89
C GLU A 436 -14.39 23.91 8.46
N LYS A 437 -13.28 23.21 8.27
CA LYS A 437 -12.90 22.72 6.94
C LYS A 437 -13.59 21.39 6.65
N PRO A 438 -14.08 21.15 5.42
CA PRO A 438 -14.66 19.85 5.07
C PRO A 438 -13.68 18.70 5.29
N ILE A 439 -14.21 17.55 5.71
CA ILE A 439 -13.43 16.35 6.03
C ILE A 439 -13.99 15.13 5.29
N ILE A 440 -13.16 14.13 5.10
CA ILE A 440 -13.54 12.81 4.61
C ILE A 440 -13.18 11.76 5.66
N VAL A 441 -14.17 10.93 6.00
CA VAL A 441 -13.99 9.78 6.89
C VAL A 441 -13.85 8.54 6.02
N ARG A 442 -12.69 7.90 6.06
CA ARG A 442 -12.32 6.76 5.20
C ARG A 442 -12.09 5.51 6.04
N SER A 443 -12.61 4.39 5.54
CA SER A 443 -12.24 3.05 6.01
C SER A 443 -10.76 2.77 5.75
N SER A 444 -10.08 2.10 6.67
CA SER A 444 -8.70 1.62 6.52
C SER A 444 -8.63 0.20 7.10
N SER A 445 -9.00 -0.78 6.29
CA SER A 445 -9.04 -2.19 6.70
C SER A 445 -7.63 -2.78 6.86
N LEU A 446 -7.47 -3.84 7.67
CA LEU A 446 -6.20 -4.57 7.78
C LEU A 446 -5.87 -5.43 6.53
N LEU A 447 -6.90 -5.76 5.75
CA LEU A 447 -6.78 -6.45 4.46
C LEU A 447 -6.66 -5.49 3.28
N GLU A 448 -6.83 -4.19 3.51
CA GLU A 448 -6.74 -3.16 2.47
C GLU A 448 -5.29 -2.88 2.05
N ASP A 449 -5.11 -2.49 0.79
CA ASP A 449 -3.81 -2.16 0.19
C ASP A 449 -2.71 -3.24 0.37
N ARG A 450 -3.15 -4.51 0.48
CA ARG A 450 -2.28 -5.68 0.59
C ARG A 450 -1.60 -6.01 -0.74
N PHE A 451 -0.32 -6.40 -0.68
CA PHE A 451 0.36 -6.97 -1.83
C PHE A 451 -0.34 -8.25 -2.33
N GLY A 452 -0.60 -8.34 -3.64
CA GLY A 452 -1.16 -9.53 -4.30
C GLY A 452 -2.68 -9.72 -4.17
N SER A 453 -3.38 -8.89 -3.37
CA SER A 453 -4.84 -8.90 -3.27
C SER A 453 -5.34 -7.47 -3.14
N ALA A 454 -6.02 -6.94 -4.16
CA ALA A 454 -6.60 -5.60 -4.04
C ALA A 454 -7.97 -5.67 -3.37
N PHE A 455 -8.03 -5.09 -2.19
CA PHE A 455 -9.27 -4.89 -1.42
C PHE A 455 -9.88 -3.52 -1.78
N SER A 456 -9.80 -3.12 -3.05
CA SER A 456 -10.19 -1.79 -3.52
C SER A 456 -11.71 -1.58 -3.49
N GLY A 457 -12.16 -0.43 -2.98
CA GLY A 457 -13.53 0.11 -3.17
C GLY A 457 -14.68 -0.72 -2.57
N LYS A 458 -14.38 -1.72 -1.74
CA LYS A 458 -15.38 -2.56 -1.07
C LYS A 458 -15.95 -1.91 0.19
N TYR A 459 -15.21 -0.96 0.77
CA TYR A 459 -15.60 -0.23 1.98
C TYR A 459 -15.94 1.23 1.67
N LYS A 460 -16.77 1.83 2.52
CA LYS A 460 -17.25 3.21 2.32
C LYS A 460 -16.19 4.26 2.71
N SER A 461 -16.24 5.40 2.02
CA SER A 461 -15.60 6.66 2.42
C SER A 461 -16.65 7.75 2.29
N LEU A 462 -16.84 8.55 3.33
CA LEU A 462 -17.95 9.51 3.44
C LEU A 462 -17.41 10.93 3.58
N PHE A 463 -17.90 11.83 2.75
CA PHE A 463 -17.57 13.26 2.81
C PHE A 463 -18.52 13.99 3.75
N LEU A 464 -17.98 14.87 4.58
CA LEU A 464 -18.71 15.73 5.49
C LEU A 464 -18.30 17.19 5.23
N ALA A 465 -19.28 18.09 5.08
CA ALA A 465 -18.95 19.51 4.89
C ALA A 465 -18.40 20.16 6.17
N ASN A 466 -18.63 19.53 7.33
CA ASN A 466 -18.08 19.91 8.63
C ASN A 466 -18.43 21.36 8.99
N GLN A 467 -19.69 21.74 8.77
CA GLN A 467 -20.24 23.06 9.08
C GLN A 467 -21.20 22.99 10.28
N GLY A 468 -21.47 24.13 10.92
CA GLY A 468 -22.37 24.20 12.08
C GLY A 468 -21.64 24.19 13.42
N THR A 469 -22.37 23.90 14.49
CA THR A 469 -21.84 23.87 15.85
C THR A 469 -20.86 22.71 16.05
N LYS A 470 -20.04 22.76 17.10
CA LYS A 470 -19.11 21.66 17.42
C LYS A 470 -19.84 20.34 17.67
N GLU A 471 -21.02 20.38 18.27
CA GLU A 471 -21.85 19.21 18.59
C GLU A 471 -22.45 18.57 17.32
N GLU A 472 -22.99 19.38 16.41
CA GLU A 472 -23.52 18.89 15.12
C GLU A 472 -22.41 18.21 14.31
N ARG A 473 -21.24 18.86 14.20
CA ARG A 473 -20.10 18.32 13.46
C ARG A 473 -19.56 17.02 14.05
N LEU A 474 -19.51 16.93 15.39
CA LEU A 474 -19.13 15.71 16.08
C LEU A 474 -20.14 14.58 15.83
N THR A 475 -21.43 14.91 15.83
CA THR A 475 -22.51 13.96 15.55
C THR A 475 -22.39 13.41 14.12
N ASP A 476 -22.18 14.28 13.12
CA ASP A 476 -21.99 13.88 11.72
C ASP A 476 -20.81 12.90 11.54
N VAL A 477 -19.72 13.12 12.29
CA VAL A 477 -18.53 12.26 12.27
C VAL A 477 -18.81 10.90 12.90
N LEU A 478 -19.48 10.87 14.06
CA LEU A 478 -19.87 9.62 14.71
C LEU A 478 -20.82 8.81 13.82
N ASP A 479 -21.77 9.47 13.17
CA ASP A 479 -22.69 8.86 12.19
C ASP A 479 -21.93 8.23 11.02
N ALA A 480 -20.95 8.94 10.46
CA ALA A 480 -20.11 8.44 9.38
C ALA A 480 -19.27 7.23 9.81
N ILE A 481 -18.69 7.28 11.02
CA ILE A 481 -17.93 6.17 11.61
C ILE A 481 -18.80 4.93 11.80
N ALA A 482 -20.02 5.09 12.32
CA ALA A 482 -20.97 3.99 12.50
C ALA A 482 -21.32 3.31 11.17
N GLU A 483 -21.56 4.09 10.11
CA GLU A 483 -21.85 3.56 8.79
C GLU A 483 -20.65 2.85 8.15
N ILE A 484 -19.43 3.33 8.40
CA ILE A 484 -18.20 2.67 7.97
C ILE A 484 -18.02 1.32 8.68
N TYR A 485 -18.20 1.26 10.00
CA TYR A 485 -18.15 0.00 10.74
C TYR A 485 -19.22 -1.00 10.25
N ALA A 486 -20.43 -0.53 9.97
CA ALA A 486 -21.47 -1.37 9.37
C ALA A 486 -21.03 -1.92 8.00
N SER A 487 -20.33 -1.13 7.18
CA SER A 487 -19.87 -1.53 5.85
C SER A 487 -18.93 -2.75 5.86
N THR A 488 -18.24 -3.02 6.98
CA THR A 488 -17.43 -4.23 7.18
C THR A 488 -18.23 -5.53 7.02
N PHE A 489 -19.52 -5.47 7.33
CA PHE A 489 -20.46 -6.59 7.30
C PHE A 489 -21.36 -6.58 6.06
N SER A 490 -21.00 -5.79 5.04
CA SER A 490 -21.74 -5.75 3.78
C SER A 490 -21.45 -6.99 2.90
N PRO A 491 -22.32 -7.31 1.92
CA PRO A 491 -22.17 -8.50 1.08
C PRO A 491 -20.84 -8.55 0.30
N ASP A 492 -20.38 -7.40 -0.22
CA ASP A 492 -19.23 -7.37 -1.13
C ASP A 492 -17.88 -7.68 -0.43
N PRO A 493 -17.51 -7.07 0.72
CA PRO A 493 -16.34 -7.47 1.51
C PRO A 493 -16.39 -8.93 2.01
N ILE A 494 -17.57 -9.43 2.40
CA ILE A 494 -17.71 -10.81 2.88
C ILE A 494 -17.46 -11.80 1.75
N GLU A 495 -18.09 -11.58 0.58
CA GLU A 495 -17.92 -12.45 -0.57
C GLU A 495 -16.48 -12.45 -1.08
N TYR A 496 -15.85 -11.28 -1.13
CA TYR A 496 -14.45 -11.18 -1.51
C TYR A 496 -13.53 -11.98 -0.57
N ARG A 497 -13.72 -11.87 0.75
CA ARG A 497 -12.94 -12.66 1.72
C ARG A 497 -13.18 -14.15 1.56
N LYS A 498 -14.43 -14.56 1.32
CA LYS A 498 -14.77 -15.97 1.09
C LYS A 498 -14.04 -16.51 -0.14
N GLU A 499 -14.05 -15.75 -1.24
CA GLU A 499 -13.39 -16.15 -2.49
C GLU A 499 -11.87 -16.30 -2.34
N HIS A 500 -11.24 -15.43 -1.56
CA HIS A 500 -9.79 -15.41 -1.34
C HIS A 500 -9.34 -16.25 -0.14
N LYS A 501 -10.23 -17.05 0.45
CA LYS A 501 -9.97 -17.88 1.65
C LYS A 501 -9.53 -17.06 2.88
N LEU A 502 -10.01 -15.82 2.97
CA LEU A 502 -9.74 -14.85 4.05
C LEU A 502 -10.92 -14.71 5.03
N LEU A 503 -11.94 -15.59 4.96
CA LEU A 503 -13.13 -15.47 5.82
C LEU A 503 -12.82 -15.66 7.32
N GLU A 504 -11.82 -16.48 7.62
CA GLU A 504 -11.32 -16.72 8.98
C GLU A 504 -10.35 -15.65 9.46
N PHE A 505 -9.86 -14.78 8.57
CA PHE A 505 -9.04 -13.65 8.96
C PHE A 505 -9.88 -12.71 9.83
N HIS A 506 -9.32 -12.35 11.00
CA HIS A 506 -9.97 -11.42 11.90
C HIS A 506 -9.84 -10.01 11.32
N GLU A 507 -10.88 -9.62 10.57
CA GLU A 507 -10.95 -8.31 9.95
C GLU A 507 -11.30 -7.24 10.98
N GLU A 508 -10.42 -6.24 11.10
CA GLU A 508 -10.65 -5.05 11.91
C GLU A 508 -10.61 -3.80 11.02
N MET A 509 -11.41 -2.81 11.38
CA MET A 509 -11.55 -1.58 10.59
C MET A 509 -10.97 -0.39 11.34
N ALA A 510 -9.81 0.10 10.90
CA ALA A 510 -9.33 1.42 11.32
C ALA A 510 -10.02 2.52 10.50
N ILE A 511 -9.93 3.76 10.97
CA ILE A 511 -10.52 4.93 10.28
C ILE A 511 -9.48 6.02 10.08
N ILE A 512 -9.54 6.66 8.91
CA ILE A 512 -8.76 7.85 8.57
C ILE A 512 -9.73 9.01 8.43
N ILE A 513 -9.53 10.06 9.21
CA ILE A 513 -10.27 11.32 9.09
C ILE A 513 -9.31 12.33 8.48
N GLN A 514 -9.64 12.85 7.30
CA GLN A 514 -8.72 13.67 6.51
C GLN A 514 -9.38 14.97 6.05
N GLU A 515 -8.63 16.07 6.05
CA GLU A 515 -9.08 17.34 5.45
C GLU A 515 -9.29 17.17 3.95
N VAL A 516 -10.45 17.59 3.44
CA VAL A 516 -10.71 17.59 2.00
C VAL A 516 -9.88 18.69 1.36
N VAL A 517 -9.07 18.34 0.37
CA VAL A 517 -8.27 19.32 -0.38
C VAL A 517 -9.21 20.12 -1.28
N GLY A 518 -9.18 21.45 -1.16
CA GLY A 518 -9.96 22.32 -2.03
C GLY A 518 -9.98 23.78 -1.61
N GLU A 519 -10.78 24.55 -2.35
CA GLU A 519 -11.03 25.97 -2.12
C GLU A 519 -12.53 26.24 -2.16
N LYS A 520 -12.95 27.30 -1.46
CA LYS A 520 -14.34 27.76 -1.48
C LYS A 520 -14.60 28.57 -2.74
N VAL A 521 -15.61 28.15 -3.52
CA VAL A 521 -16.08 28.80 -4.75
C VAL A 521 -17.59 28.98 -4.64
N GLY A 522 -18.01 30.20 -4.32
CA GLY A 522 -19.42 30.47 -3.99
C GLY A 522 -19.83 29.71 -2.72
N ASP A 523 -20.88 28.90 -2.82
CA ASP A 523 -21.39 28.04 -1.75
C ASP A 523 -20.73 26.64 -1.72
N TYR A 524 -19.86 26.34 -2.69
CA TYR A 524 -19.27 25.02 -2.88
C TYR A 524 -17.79 24.98 -2.47
N PHE A 525 -17.30 23.79 -2.15
CA PHE A 525 -15.90 23.52 -1.82
C PHE A 525 -15.38 22.33 -2.62
N PHE A 526 -14.28 22.53 -3.36
CA PHE A 526 -13.66 21.51 -4.21
C PHE A 526 -12.23 21.90 -4.64
N PRO A 527 -11.36 20.95 -5.03
CA PRO A 527 -10.04 21.24 -5.59
C PRO A 527 -10.14 21.64 -7.07
N SER A 528 -9.10 22.27 -7.61
CA SER A 528 -9.03 22.63 -9.04
C SER A 528 -9.25 21.41 -9.93
N PHE A 529 -8.61 20.29 -9.58
CA PHE A 529 -8.89 18.97 -10.13
C PHE A 529 -8.37 17.89 -9.19
N ALA A 530 -8.87 16.68 -9.37
CA ALA A 530 -8.38 15.48 -8.72
C ALA A 530 -8.30 14.32 -9.71
N GLY A 531 -7.60 13.27 -9.33
CA GLY A 531 -7.35 12.18 -10.26
C GLY A 531 -6.76 10.92 -9.64
N VAL A 532 -6.68 9.91 -10.49
CA VAL A 532 -6.03 8.63 -10.19
C VAL A 532 -4.90 8.43 -11.19
N GLY A 533 -3.72 8.06 -10.70
CA GLY A 533 -2.56 7.71 -11.51
C GLY A 533 -2.22 6.23 -11.37
N PHE A 534 -2.08 5.53 -12.48
CA PHE A 534 -1.69 4.13 -12.54
C PHE A 534 -0.26 4.02 -13.06
N GLY A 535 0.58 3.29 -12.34
CA GLY A 535 1.94 2.98 -12.78
C GLY A 535 1.96 2.14 -14.06
N TYR A 536 0.97 1.26 -14.25
CA TYR A 536 0.76 0.52 -15.49
C TYR A 536 -0.50 0.91 -16.24
N ASN A 537 -0.31 1.21 -17.53
CA ASN A 537 -1.37 1.49 -18.47
C ASN A 537 -1.85 0.23 -19.19
N GLU A 538 -2.95 -0.34 -18.72
CA GLU A 538 -3.67 -1.41 -19.43
C GLU A 538 -4.46 -0.85 -20.65
N TYR A 539 -4.68 0.46 -20.71
CA TYR A 539 -5.39 1.14 -21.79
C TYR A 539 -4.44 1.77 -22.80
N ARG A 540 -3.97 0.97 -23.76
CA ARG A 540 -3.06 1.42 -24.82
C ARG A 540 -3.83 1.83 -26.08
N TRP A 541 -4.39 3.05 -26.08
CA TRP A 541 -5.12 3.58 -27.26
C TRP A 541 -4.22 3.90 -28.47
N SER A 542 -2.91 3.84 -28.29
CA SER A 542 -1.93 4.04 -29.37
C SER A 542 -0.80 3.03 -29.23
N PRO A 543 -0.29 2.45 -30.34
CA PRO A 543 0.86 1.53 -30.31
C PRO A 543 2.15 2.20 -29.80
N LYS A 544 2.20 3.54 -29.75
CA LYS A 544 3.31 4.31 -29.22
C LYS A 544 3.38 4.31 -27.69
N ILE A 545 2.27 3.98 -27.01
CA ILE A 545 2.18 3.93 -25.55
C ILE A 545 2.62 2.54 -25.12
N LYS A 546 3.54 2.44 -24.16
CA LYS A 546 3.92 1.19 -23.46
C LYS A 546 3.13 1.04 -22.17
N LYS A 547 3.17 -0.15 -21.55
CA LYS A 547 2.47 -0.34 -20.26
C LYS A 547 3.11 0.51 -19.17
N GLU A 548 4.44 0.54 -19.14
CA GLU A 548 5.29 1.28 -18.19
C GLU A 548 5.14 2.80 -18.30
N ASP A 549 4.48 3.29 -19.35
CA ASP A 549 4.29 4.72 -19.57
C ASP A 549 3.23 5.34 -18.63
N GLY A 550 2.46 4.51 -17.93
CA GLY A 550 1.44 4.91 -16.95
C GLY A 550 0.18 5.51 -17.56
N LEU A 551 -0.82 5.75 -16.71
CA LEU A 551 -2.11 6.36 -17.07
C LEU A 551 -2.57 7.31 -15.97
N LEU A 552 -2.90 8.55 -16.32
CA LEU A 552 -3.58 9.49 -15.43
C LEU A 552 -5.05 9.63 -15.87
N ARG A 553 -5.94 9.64 -14.89
CA ARG A 553 -7.36 10.01 -15.04
C ARG A 553 -7.62 11.25 -14.21
N ILE A 554 -8.08 12.32 -14.84
CA ILE A 554 -8.27 13.61 -14.18
C ILE A 554 -9.70 14.11 -14.38
N VAL A 555 -10.32 14.60 -13.31
CA VAL A 555 -11.66 15.20 -13.29
C VAL A 555 -11.60 16.57 -12.62
N PRO A 556 -12.47 17.52 -13.00
CA PRO A 556 -12.65 18.75 -12.24
C PRO A 556 -13.28 18.43 -10.88
N GLY A 557 -12.95 19.21 -9.86
CA GLY A 557 -13.48 19.03 -8.51
C GLY A 557 -13.00 17.76 -7.81
N LEU A 558 -13.86 17.14 -7.01
CA LEU A 558 -13.49 15.98 -6.17
C LEU A 558 -13.15 14.74 -7.00
N GLY A 559 -12.22 13.93 -6.49
CA GLY A 559 -11.66 12.76 -7.19
C GLY A 559 -12.61 11.56 -7.30
N THR A 560 -13.80 11.64 -6.70
CA THR A 560 -14.82 10.59 -6.71
C THR A 560 -15.14 10.12 -8.12
N ARG A 561 -15.27 11.03 -9.10
CA ARG A 561 -15.56 10.67 -10.51
C ARG A 561 -14.37 10.07 -11.25
N ALA A 562 -13.15 10.31 -10.78
CA ALA A 562 -11.94 9.69 -11.34
C ALA A 562 -11.79 8.23 -10.87
N VAL A 563 -12.23 7.96 -9.63
CA VAL A 563 -12.25 6.64 -9.00
C VAL A 563 -13.49 5.84 -9.49
N ASP A 564 -14.67 6.38 -9.24
CA ASP A 564 -15.98 5.86 -9.63
C ASP A 564 -16.41 6.47 -10.97
N ARG A 565 -16.14 5.76 -12.08
CA ARG A 565 -16.62 6.24 -13.38
C ARG A 565 -18.14 6.14 -13.44
N LEU A 566 -18.86 7.25 -13.33
CA LEU A 566 -20.31 7.30 -13.48
C LEU A 566 -20.69 7.23 -14.97
N SER A 567 -21.85 6.66 -15.30
CA SER A 567 -22.28 6.40 -16.69
C SER A 567 -22.62 7.68 -17.48
N ASP A 568 -22.58 8.84 -16.82
CA ASP A 568 -23.07 10.11 -17.32
C ASP A 568 -21.97 11.17 -17.50
N ASP A 569 -20.68 10.78 -17.44
CA ASP A 569 -19.56 11.72 -17.50
C ASP A 569 -18.20 11.05 -17.84
N TYR A 570 -17.21 11.85 -18.23
CA TYR A 570 -15.92 11.36 -18.71
C TYR A 570 -14.72 12.04 -18.04
N PRO A 571 -13.76 11.27 -17.49
CA PRO A 571 -12.48 11.83 -17.06
C PRO A 571 -11.58 12.13 -18.26
N VAL A 572 -10.70 13.13 -18.10
CA VAL A 572 -9.61 13.39 -19.04
C VAL A 572 -8.52 12.35 -18.82
N LEU A 573 -8.18 11.61 -19.87
CA LEU A 573 -7.16 10.57 -19.86
C LEU A 573 -5.85 11.09 -20.44
N ILE A 574 -4.75 10.94 -19.70
CA ILE A 574 -3.43 11.41 -20.09
C ILE A 574 -2.41 10.29 -19.89
N CYS A 575 -1.57 10.05 -20.90
CA CYS A 575 -0.38 9.22 -20.73
C CYS A 575 0.75 10.11 -20.17
N PRO A 576 1.22 9.91 -18.93
CA PRO A 576 2.19 10.82 -18.32
C PRO A 576 3.56 10.78 -19.01
N ALA A 577 3.97 9.66 -19.62
CA ALA A 577 5.20 9.62 -20.43
C ALA A 577 5.07 10.36 -21.77
N ASN A 578 3.87 10.43 -22.34
CA ASN A 578 3.62 11.15 -23.59
C ASN A 578 2.28 11.90 -23.55
N PRO A 579 2.23 13.06 -22.87
CA PRO A 579 0.98 13.79 -22.63
C PRO A 579 0.32 14.33 -23.91
N GLY A 580 1.08 14.47 -24.99
CA GLY A 580 0.57 14.96 -26.29
C GLY A 580 -0.25 13.93 -27.07
N LEU A 581 -0.25 12.65 -26.67
CA LEU A 581 -1.04 11.60 -27.33
C LEU A 581 -2.47 11.57 -26.79
N LYS A 582 -3.37 12.30 -27.45
CA LYS A 582 -4.80 12.36 -27.08
C LYS A 582 -5.51 11.04 -27.37
N VAL A 583 -6.46 10.67 -26.51
CA VAL A 583 -7.38 9.55 -26.73
C VAL A 583 -8.34 9.88 -27.88
N ASN A 584 -8.91 11.08 -27.86
CA ASN A 584 -9.87 11.58 -28.84
C ASN A 584 -9.22 12.76 -29.60
N PRO A 585 -8.56 12.53 -30.75
CA PRO A 585 -7.87 13.59 -31.48
C PRO A 585 -8.82 14.50 -32.25
N ILE A 586 -10.07 14.06 -32.48
CA ILE A 586 -11.08 14.82 -33.23
C ILE A 586 -11.82 15.78 -32.28
N PRO A 587 -11.89 17.10 -32.57
CA PRO A 587 -12.55 18.07 -31.68
C PRO A 587 -14.00 17.74 -31.31
N SER A 588 -14.79 17.23 -32.25
CA SER A 588 -16.18 16.82 -32.00
C SER A 588 -16.30 15.66 -31.01
N GLU A 589 -15.33 14.73 -31.02
CA GLU A 589 -15.25 13.64 -30.04
C GLU A 589 -14.77 14.18 -28.69
N ALA A 590 -13.77 15.06 -28.68
CA ALA A 590 -13.26 15.67 -27.45
C ALA A 590 -14.35 16.47 -26.70
N ILE A 591 -15.25 17.16 -27.41
CA ILE A 591 -16.44 17.81 -26.81
C ILE A 591 -17.36 16.77 -26.16
N LYS A 592 -17.70 15.71 -26.92
CA LYS A 592 -18.62 14.68 -26.44
C LYS A 592 -18.09 13.93 -25.23
N TYR A 593 -16.78 13.70 -25.18
CA TYR A 593 -16.07 12.93 -24.15
C TYR A 593 -15.35 13.84 -23.14
N SER A 594 -15.89 15.03 -22.88
CA SER A 594 -15.37 15.97 -21.88
C SER A 594 -16.18 15.89 -20.58
N PRO A 595 -15.58 16.25 -19.42
CA PRO A 595 -16.33 16.33 -18.18
C PRO A 595 -17.46 17.36 -18.26
N GLY A 596 -18.71 16.92 -18.08
CA GLY A 596 -19.90 17.75 -18.03
C GLY A 596 -20.44 18.00 -16.61
N LYS A 597 -20.00 17.20 -15.63
CA LYS A 597 -20.40 17.30 -14.23
C LYS A 597 -19.19 17.45 -13.31
N ILE A 598 -19.46 17.95 -12.10
CA ILE A 598 -18.45 18.13 -11.07
C ILE A 598 -19.03 17.73 -9.72
N ASP A 599 -18.28 16.93 -8.98
CA ASP A 599 -18.62 16.56 -7.61
C ASP A 599 -18.01 17.60 -6.66
N VAL A 600 -18.85 18.11 -5.76
CA VAL A 600 -18.53 19.24 -4.87
C VAL A 600 -19.12 19.01 -3.49
N ILE A 601 -18.57 19.70 -2.49
CA ILE A 601 -19.17 19.80 -1.16
C ILE A 601 -19.97 21.10 -1.10
N ASN A 602 -21.29 21.00 -0.95
CA ASN A 602 -22.15 22.15 -0.69
C ASN A 602 -22.04 22.52 0.80
N LEU A 603 -21.39 23.66 1.08
CA LEU A 603 -21.18 24.12 2.46
C LEU A 603 -22.46 24.66 3.09
N LYS A 604 -23.45 25.05 2.29
CA LYS A 604 -24.71 25.61 2.79
C LYS A 604 -25.70 24.51 3.18
N GLU A 605 -25.83 23.49 2.33
CA GLU A 605 -26.72 22.34 2.58
C GLU A 605 -26.00 21.22 3.38
N ASN A 606 -24.74 21.43 3.77
CA ASN A 606 -23.88 20.48 4.49
C ASN A 606 -23.85 19.08 3.84
N SER A 607 -23.73 19.04 2.50
CA SER A 607 -23.92 17.80 1.75
C SER A 607 -22.95 17.65 0.57
N PHE A 608 -22.74 16.40 0.14
CA PHE A 608 -22.05 16.09 -1.10
C PHE A 608 -23.04 16.15 -2.27
N GLU A 609 -22.71 16.91 -3.31
CA GLU A 609 -23.58 17.13 -4.47
C GLU A 609 -22.82 16.97 -5.79
N THR A 610 -23.52 16.49 -6.81
CA THR A 610 -23.04 16.51 -8.20
C THR A 610 -23.80 17.60 -8.96
N VAL A 611 -23.07 18.59 -9.48
CA VAL A 611 -23.64 19.73 -10.20
C VAL A 611 -23.18 19.79 -11.66
N ASN A 612 -23.93 20.49 -12.51
CA ASN A 612 -23.52 20.72 -13.90
C ASN A 612 -22.34 21.72 -13.95
N LEU A 613 -21.26 21.34 -14.63
CA LEU A 613 -20.03 22.13 -14.66
C LEU A 613 -20.24 23.51 -15.32
N ASN A 614 -21.01 23.56 -16.41
CA ASN A 614 -21.26 24.81 -17.14
C ASN A 614 -22.15 25.77 -16.34
N GLU A 615 -23.12 25.27 -15.59
CA GLU A 615 -23.95 26.11 -14.70
C GLU A 615 -23.12 26.67 -13.53
N LEU A 616 -22.25 25.84 -12.95
CA LEU A 616 -21.34 26.28 -11.89
C LEU A 616 -20.41 27.39 -12.38
N ILE A 617 -19.81 27.24 -13.56
CA ILE A 617 -18.92 28.23 -14.16
C ILE A 617 -19.67 29.52 -14.51
N LYS A 618 -20.89 29.43 -15.05
CA LYS A 618 -21.73 30.62 -15.32
C LYS A 618 -21.91 31.47 -14.07
N ASN A 619 -22.26 30.83 -12.95
CA ASN A 619 -22.54 31.51 -11.69
C ASN A 619 -21.29 31.98 -10.94
N ASN A 620 -20.11 31.39 -11.21
CA ASN A 620 -18.89 31.59 -10.43
C ASN A 620 -17.62 31.82 -11.28
N SER A 621 -17.74 32.28 -12.52
CA SER A 621 -16.63 32.44 -13.48
C SER A 621 -15.47 33.27 -12.93
N GLY A 622 -15.77 34.29 -12.12
CA GLY A 622 -14.76 35.15 -11.49
C GLY A 622 -13.96 34.46 -10.37
N SER A 623 -14.55 33.49 -9.67
CA SER A 623 -13.97 32.81 -8.50
C SER A 623 -13.44 31.40 -8.77
N TYR A 624 -13.70 30.83 -9.96
CA TYR A 624 -13.20 29.50 -10.31
C TYR A 624 -11.65 29.47 -10.35
N PRO A 625 -10.99 28.52 -9.65
CA PRO A 625 -9.52 28.44 -9.59
C PRO A 625 -8.89 28.09 -10.95
N ASP A 626 -7.85 28.83 -11.36
CA ASP A 626 -7.05 28.58 -12.57
C ASP A 626 -7.87 28.29 -13.85
N ILE A 627 -9.05 28.91 -14.00
CA ILE A 627 -9.98 28.64 -15.10
C ILE A 627 -9.31 28.75 -16.48
N GLU A 628 -8.40 29.71 -16.65
CA GLU A 628 -7.65 29.94 -17.88
C GLU A 628 -6.66 28.83 -18.25
N LYS A 629 -6.27 27.99 -17.28
CA LYS A 629 -5.36 26.87 -17.50
C LYS A 629 -6.11 25.55 -17.68
N LEU A 630 -7.23 25.40 -16.99
CA LEU A 630 -7.99 24.14 -16.92
C LEU A 630 -8.95 23.95 -18.10
N PHE A 631 -9.48 25.07 -18.62
CA PHE A 631 -10.52 25.06 -19.66
C PHE A 631 -10.00 25.60 -20.99
N SER A 632 -10.49 25.01 -22.08
CA SER A 632 -10.34 25.54 -23.44
C SER A 632 -11.70 26.00 -23.96
N VAL A 633 -11.70 27.07 -24.74
CA VAL A 633 -12.90 27.59 -25.40
C VAL A 633 -13.00 26.96 -26.78
N TYR A 634 -14.18 26.43 -27.13
CA TYR A 634 -14.46 25.93 -28.47
C TYR A 634 -15.00 27.04 -29.37
N GLU A 635 -14.22 27.44 -30.38
CA GLU A 635 -14.57 28.47 -31.37
C GLU A 635 -13.99 28.11 -32.75
N ASP A 636 -14.76 28.30 -33.82
CA ASP A 636 -14.35 28.03 -35.22
C ASP A 636 -13.86 26.59 -35.46
N ASP A 637 -14.54 25.60 -34.87
CA ASP A 637 -14.19 24.17 -34.91
C ASP A 637 -12.82 23.80 -34.31
N LEU A 638 -12.26 24.69 -33.49
CA LEU A 638 -10.98 24.50 -32.81
C LEU A 638 -11.07 24.86 -31.33
N PHE A 639 -10.27 24.16 -30.51
CA PHE A 639 -10.04 24.57 -29.13
C PHE A 639 -9.00 25.68 -29.09
N LYS A 640 -9.32 26.77 -28.37
CA LYS A 640 -8.43 27.91 -28.15
C LYS A 640 -8.29 28.18 -26.66
N SER A 641 -7.08 28.54 -26.24
CA SER A 641 -6.83 29.06 -24.89
C SER A 641 -7.13 30.56 -24.86
N LYS A 642 -7.96 31.00 -23.91
CA LYS A 642 -8.20 32.43 -23.63
C LYS A 642 -7.62 32.80 -22.26
N ASN A 643 -7.22 34.06 -22.08
CA ASN A 643 -6.81 34.56 -20.77
C ASN A 643 -8.03 34.75 -19.85
N ARG A 644 -7.83 34.74 -18.54
CA ARG A 644 -8.90 34.89 -17.54
C ARG A 644 -9.84 36.09 -17.79
N TYR A 645 -9.31 37.24 -18.19
CA TYR A 645 -10.10 38.45 -18.48
C TYR A 645 -10.89 38.39 -19.80
N GLN A 646 -10.59 37.43 -20.67
CA GLN A 646 -11.24 37.22 -21.96
C GLN A 646 -12.27 36.08 -21.92
N ILE A 647 -12.30 35.30 -20.84
CA ILE A 647 -13.26 34.22 -20.62
C ILE A 647 -14.56 34.83 -20.11
N ASP A 648 -15.63 34.69 -20.90
CA ASP A 648 -16.99 35.06 -20.51
C ASP A 648 -17.77 33.77 -20.22
N GLY A 649 -17.96 33.44 -18.94
CA GLY A 649 -18.62 32.19 -18.53
C GLY A 649 -20.08 32.05 -19.02
N GLU A 650 -20.74 33.15 -19.42
CA GLU A 650 -22.11 33.09 -19.98
C GLU A 650 -22.13 32.86 -21.48
N LYS A 651 -21.11 33.33 -22.22
CA LYS A 651 -21.08 33.31 -23.69
C LYS A 651 -20.13 32.27 -24.28
N ASP A 652 -19.06 31.93 -23.57
CA ASP A 652 -18.05 31.00 -24.06
C ASP A 652 -18.45 29.54 -23.77
N ALA A 653 -18.27 28.67 -24.77
CA ALA A 653 -18.40 27.23 -24.60
C ALA A 653 -17.09 26.67 -24.03
N LEU A 654 -17.01 26.57 -22.71
CA LEU A 654 -15.84 26.09 -21.98
C LEU A 654 -15.87 24.58 -21.80
N PHE A 655 -14.74 23.93 -22.10
CA PHE A 655 -14.55 22.49 -21.93
C PHE A 655 -13.30 22.21 -21.10
N PHE A 656 -13.44 21.32 -20.12
CA PHE A 656 -12.32 20.90 -19.28
C PHE A 656 -11.39 19.97 -20.08
N THR A 657 -10.23 20.50 -20.47
CA THR A 657 -9.30 19.83 -21.40
C THR A 657 -7.89 19.71 -20.84
N LEU A 658 -7.51 20.56 -19.87
CA LEU A 658 -6.16 20.66 -19.30
C LEU A 658 -5.05 20.96 -20.31
N GLU A 659 -5.35 21.21 -21.59
CA GLU A 659 -4.33 21.45 -22.62
C GLU A 659 -3.40 22.63 -22.27
N PRO A 660 -3.92 23.82 -21.91
CA PRO A 660 -3.05 24.94 -21.54
C PRO A 660 -2.24 24.60 -20.29
N PHE A 661 -2.79 23.80 -19.37
CA PHE A 661 -2.11 23.38 -18.14
C PHE A 661 -0.95 22.41 -18.41
N ILE A 662 -1.12 21.44 -19.32
CA ILE A 662 -0.08 20.48 -19.72
C ILE A 662 1.09 21.19 -20.41
N GLU A 663 0.79 22.20 -21.24
CA GLU A 663 1.82 22.96 -21.94
C GLU A 663 2.56 23.95 -21.03
N SER A 664 1.87 24.54 -20.05
CA SER A 664 2.43 25.58 -19.18
C SER A 664 3.09 25.07 -17.91
N THR A 665 2.87 23.81 -17.51
CA THR A 665 3.37 23.28 -16.23
C THR A 665 4.09 21.94 -16.37
N ASP A 666 5.07 21.71 -15.48
CA ASP A 666 5.75 20.42 -15.36
C ASP A 666 4.99 19.41 -14.46
N LEU A 667 3.71 19.65 -14.14
CA LEU A 667 2.98 18.81 -13.17
C LEU A 667 2.85 17.36 -13.66
N ILE A 668 2.55 17.14 -14.93
CA ILE A 668 2.42 15.78 -15.48
C ILE A 668 3.76 15.02 -15.39
N LYS A 669 4.88 15.72 -15.60
CA LYS A 669 6.21 15.14 -15.38
C LYS A 669 6.45 14.85 -13.90
N ASN A 670 6.03 15.74 -13.00
CA ASN A 670 6.11 15.52 -11.55
C ASN A 670 5.30 14.28 -11.13
N LEU A 671 4.07 14.11 -11.65
CA LEU A 671 3.25 12.92 -11.42
C LEU A 671 3.91 11.64 -11.96
N LYS A 672 4.57 11.71 -13.12
CA LYS A 672 5.36 10.57 -13.63
C LYS A 672 6.50 10.22 -12.69
N ASN A 673 7.25 11.22 -12.22
CA ASN A 673 8.33 11.02 -11.26
C ASN A 673 7.83 10.44 -9.92
N VAL A 674 6.65 10.87 -9.45
CA VAL A 674 5.99 10.29 -8.27
C VAL A 674 5.71 8.80 -8.50
N LEU A 675 5.08 8.44 -9.62
CA LEU A 675 4.78 7.04 -9.95
C LEU A 675 6.06 6.20 -10.06
N ASP A 676 7.09 6.71 -10.75
CA ASP A 676 8.35 5.98 -10.94
C ASP A 676 9.13 5.80 -9.64
N GLU A 677 9.19 6.82 -8.80
CA GLU A 677 9.87 6.74 -7.51
C GLU A 677 9.19 5.73 -6.58
N LEU A 678 7.84 5.73 -6.55
CA LEU A 678 7.07 4.78 -5.77
C LEU A 678 7.21 3.36 -6.31
N ASN A 679 7.13 3.16 -7.63
CA ASN A 679 7.32 1.86 -8.26
C ASN A 679 8.70 1.26 -7.94
N ASN A 680 9.75 2.08 -8.04
CA ASN A 680 11.13 1.65 -7.81
C ASN A 680 11.39 1.30 -6.34
N ARG A 681 10.88 2.07 -5.39
CA ARG A 681 11.14 1.84 -3.95
C ARG A 681 10.26 0.78 -3.32
N LEU A 682 9.03 0.62 -3.80
CA LEU A 682 8.12 -0.40 -3.28
C LEU A 682 8.34 -1.77 -3.93
N ASP A 683 9.15 -1.85 -4.99
CA ASP A 683 9.41 -3.08 -5.77
C ASP A 683 8.11 -3.71 -6.30
N THR A 684 7.13 -2.85 -6.59
CA THR A 684 5.81 -3.21 -7.13
C THR A 684 5.27 -2.05 -7.94
N ILE A 685 4.38 -2.32 -8.89
CA ILE A 685 3.61 -1.25 -9.52
C ILE A 685 2.60 -0.70 -8.53
N VAL A 686 2.43 0.62 -8.50
CA VAL A 686 1.45 1.30 -7.66
C VAL A 686 0.43 2.08 -8.48
N ASP A 687 -0.73 2.29 -7.88
CA ASP A 687 -1.65 3.36 -8.23
C ASP A 687 -1.79 4.36 -7.08
N ILE A 688 -2.05 5.62 -7.44
CA ILE A 688 -2.12 6.75 -6.53
C ILE A 688 -3.41 7.54 -6.76
N GLU A 689 -4.00 8.04 -5.68
CA GLU A 689 -5.03 9.08 -5.74
C GLU A 689 -4.42 10.42 -5.38
N PHE A 690 -4.73 11.47 -6.14
CA PHE A 690 -4.18 12.80 -5.92
C PHE A 690 -5.20 13.90 -6.14
N ALA A 691 -4.93 15.06 -5.55
CA ALA A 691 -5.67 16.30 -5.79
C ALA A 691 -4.70 17.47 -6.02
N TYR A 692 -5.14 18.46 -6.80
CA TYR A 692 -4.39 19.68 -7.06
C TYR A 692 -5.22 20.89 -6.68
N SER A 693 -4.65 21.76 -5.85
CA SER A 693 -5.27 23.00 -5.39
C SER A 693 -4.18 23.99 -4.98
N LYS A 694 -4.42 25.29 -5.18
CA LYS A 694 -3.45 26.37 -4.85
C LYS A 694 -2.03 26.12 -5.36
N ASN A 695 -1.92 25.61 -6.58
CA ASN A 695 -0.64 25.33 -7.22
C ASN A 695 0.23 24.27 -6.48
N GLN A 696 -0.41 23.37 -5.73
CA GLN A 696 0.21 22.32 -4.93
C GLN A 696 -0.45 20.96 -5.20
N LEU A 697 0.38 19.93 -5.32
CA LEU A 697 -0.04 18.55 -5.49
C LEU A 697 -0.15 17.84 -4.14
N TYR A 698 -1.30 17.20 -3.90
CA TYR A 698 -1.59 16.43 -2.71
C TYR A 698 -1.72 14.96 -3.05
N LEU A 699 -1.02 14.10 -2.31
CA LEU A 699 -1.21 12.65 -2.33
C LEU A 699 -2.31 12.28 -1.34
N LEU A 700 -3.33 11.57 -1.80
CA LEU A 700 -4.49 11.19 -0.99
C LEU A 700 -4.46 9.71 -0.62
N GLN A 701 -3.99 8.86 -1.52
CA GLN A 701 -3.82 7.42 -1.29
C GLN A 701 -2.70 6.88 -2.20
N CYS A 702 -2.01 5.84 -1.76
CA CYS A 702 -1.07 5.07 -2.57
C CYS A 702 -1.21 3.60 -2.20
N ARG A 703 -1.35 2.74 -3.21
CA ARG A 703 -1.50 1.30 -2.99
C ARG A 703 -0.81 0.50 -4.11
N PRO A 704 -0.44 -0.77 -3.85
CA PRO A 704 0.02 -1.66 -4.89
C PRO A 704 -1.08 -1.90 -5.93
N GLN A 705 -0.75 -1.73 -7.21
CA GLN A 705 -1.66 -2.06 -8.30
C GLN A 705 -1.74 -3.59 -8.43
N ALA A 706 -2.96 -4.15 -8.40
CA ALA A 706 -3.16 -5.58 -8.64
C ALA A 706 -2.71 -5.92 -10.06
N GLY A 707 -1.61 -6.67 -10.17
CA GLY A 707 -1.14 -7.17 -11.45
C GLY A 707 -2.06 -8.28 -11.95
N SER A 708 -2.62 -8.12 -13.16
CA SER A 708 -2.93 -9.29 -13.99
C SER A 708 -1.65 -10.11 -14.09
N SER A 709 -1.64 -11.34 -13.56
CA SER A 709 -0.54 -12.28 -13.78
C SER A 709 -0.18 -12.22 -15.26
N ALA A 710 1.07 -11.82 -15.56
CA ALA A 710 1.51 -11.49 -16.91
C ALA A 710 1.19 -12.65 -17.84
N SER A 711 0.03 -12.57 -18.50
CA SER A 711 -0.50 -13.66 -19.27
C SER A 711 0.32 -13.71 -20.55
N LEU A 712 0.88 -14.87 -20.86
CA LEU A 712 1.67 -15.05 -22.06
C LEU A 712 0.76 -14.82 -23.29
N PRO A 713 1.25 -14.09 -24.31
CA PRO A 713 0.52 -13.93 -25.55
C PRO A 713 0.23 -15.30 -26.16
N GLN A 714 -1.05 -15.58 -26.47
CA GLN A 714 -1.43 -16.85 -27.07
C GLN A 714 -1.22 -16.81 -28.58
N PRO A 715 -0.55 -17.80 -29.20
CA PRO A 715 -0.47 -17.86 -30.65
C PRO A 715 -1.87 -18.10 -31.23
N ILE A 716 -2.26 -17.27 -32.21
CA ILE A 716 -3.54 -17.41 -32.90
C ILE A 716 -3.31 -18.21 -34.20
N PRO A 717 -3.96 -19.38 -34.37
CA PRO A 717 -3.83 -20.17 -35.59
C PRO A 717 -4.34 -19.39 -36.81
N MET A 718 -3.62 -19.45 -37.93
CA MET A 718 -4.00 -18.76 -39.18
C MET A 718 -4.99 -19.55 -40.04
N ASP A 719 -5.05 -20.88 -39.88
CA ASP A 719 -5.88 -21.78 -40.68
C ASP A 719 -7.06 -22.33 -39.85
N LEU A 720 -8.01 -21.46 -39.49
CA LEU A 720 -9.22 -21.84 -38.77
C LEU A 720 -10.42 -21.92 -39.72
N ASP A 721 -11.23 -22.97 -39.60
CA ASP A 721 -12.53 -23.03 -40.27
C ASP A 721 -13.44 -21.97 -39.65
N GLU A 722 -14.03 -21.11 -40.49
CA GLU A 722 -14.96 -20.08 -40.02
C GLU A 722 -16.11 -20.69 -39.22
N ASN A 723 -16.52 -21.94 -39.49
CA ASN A 723 -17.60 -22.63 -38.78
C ASN A 723 -17.30 -22.87 -37.29
N ASP A 724 -16.03 -23.10 -36.93
CA ASP A 724 -15.62 -23.35 -35.54
C ASP A 724 -15.46 -22.06 -34.72
N ILE A 725 -15.60 -20.89 -35.34
CA ILE A 725 -15.45 -19.58 -34.68
C ILE A 725 -16.81 -19.06 -34.19
N LEU A 726 -16.88 -18.67 -32.92
CA LEU A 726 -18.03 -17.96 -32.33
C LEU A 726 -17.90 -16.44 -32.49
N PHE A 727 -16.73 -15.90 -32.14
CA PHE A 727 -16.42 -14.48 -32.35
C PHE A 727 -14.92 -14.20 -32.52
N THR A 728 -14.60 -13.06 -33.12
CA THR A 728 -13.26 -12.48 -33.16
C THR A 728 -13.29 -11.04 -32.64
N ALA A 729 -12.22 -10.54 -32.03
CA ALA A 729 -12.10 -9.11 -31.71
C ALA A 729 -10.71 -8.59 -32.06
N LYS A 730 -10.64 -7.32 -32.48
CA LYS A 730 -9.39 -6.67 -32.96
C LYS A 730 -9.07 -5.35 -32.24
N LYS A 731 -9.74 -5.08 -31.13
CA LYS A 731 -9.64 -3.81 -30.39
C LYS A 731 -9.52 -4.09 -28.91
N PHE A 732 -8.58 -3.40 -28.27
CA PHE A 732 -8.37 -3.43 -26.82
C PHE A 732 -8.21 -4.86 -26.26
N VAL A 733 -7.54 -5.73 -27.01
CA VAL A 733 -7.31 -7.12 -26.61
C VAL A 733 -6.18 -7.19 -25.58
N THR A 734 -6.41 -7.90 -24.48
CA THR A 734 -5.38 -8.21 -23.47
C THR A 734 -4.82 -9.62 -23.69
N ASN A 735 -3.64 -9.96 -23.16
CA ASN A 735 -3.16 -11.34 -23.25
C ASN A 735 -3.94 -12.29 -22.33
N GLY A 736 -4.15 -13.53 -22.79
CA GLY A 736 -4.77 -14.57 -21.97
C GLY A 736 -5.27 -15.78 -22.75
N LEU A 737 -5.55 -16.83 -21.99
CA LEU A 737 -6.27 -18.02 -22.44
C LEU A 737 -7.48 -18.19 -21.51
N VAL A 738 -8.67 -18.30 -22.08
CA VAL A 738 -9.88 -18.72 -21.37
C VAL A 738 -10.28 -20.07 -21.96
N ASP A 739 -10.24 -21.13 -21.15
CA ASP A 739 -10.51 -22.49 -21.60
C ASP A 739 -11.64 -23.14 -20.79
N ASN A 740 -12.12 -24.30 -21.22
CA ASN A 740 -13.14 -25.09 -20.52
C ASN A 740 -14.47 -24.34 -20.29
N ILE A 741 -14.90 -23.51 -21.24
CA ILE A 741 -16.19 -22.82 -21.17
C ILE A 741 -17.30 -23.73 -21.68
N GLU A 742 -18.13 -24.20 -20.75
CA GLU A 742 -19.29 -25.06 -21.02
C GLU A 742 -20.58 -24.24 -21.19
N TYR A 743 -20.70 -23.08 -20.54
CA TYR A 743 -21.92 -22.28 -20.57
C TYR A 743 -21.69 -20.86 -21.06
N THR A 744 -22.69 -20.29 -21.74
CA THR A 744 -22.74 -18.86 -22.06
C THR A 744 -24.01 -18.25 -21.51
N VAL A 745 -23.88 -17.12 -20.82
CA VAL A 745 -25.02 -16.26 -20.47
C VAL A 745 -24.96 -15.05 -21.40
N TYR A 746 -25.82 -15.05 -22.41
CA TYR A 746 -25.92 -14.00 -23.42
C TYR A 746 -27.16 -13.15 -23.18
N ILE A 747 -26.97 -11.85 -22.96
CA ILE A 747 -28.03 -10.86 -22.87
C ILE A 747 -28.12 -10.19 -24.23
N ASP A 748 -29.24 -10.37 -24.91
CA ASP A 748 -29.42 -9.85 -26.25
C ASP A 748 -29.51 -8.30 -26.24
N PRO A 749 -28.59 -7.57 -26.91
CA PRO A 749 -28.58 -6.11 -26.88
C PRO A 749 -29.85 -5.45 -27.42
N GLU A 750 -30.46 -6.03 -28.45
CA GLU A 750 -31.66 -5.47 -29.08
C GLU A 750 -32.88 -5.63 -28.17
N SER A 751 -33.08 -6.84 -27.66
CA SER A 751 -34.17 -7.16 -26.73
C SER A 751 -34.03 -6.39 -25.41
N TYR A 752 -32.81 -6.27 -24.87
CA TYR A 752 -32.55 -5.50 -23.65
C TYR A 752 -32.88 -4.01 -23.81
N ASN A 753 -32.49 -3.39 -24.92
CA ASN A 753 -32.75 -1.97 -25.19
C ASN A 753 -34.25 -1.66 -25.41
N SER A 754 -35.03 -2.67 -25.83
CA SER A 754 -36.48 -2.54 -25.98
C SER A 754 -37.23 -2.45 -24.64
N ILE A 755 -36.57 -2.79 -23.52
CA ILE A 755 -37.18 -2.78 -22.19
C ILE A 755 -37.37 -1.33 -21.70
N SER A 756 -38.62 -0.93 -21.55
CA SER A 756 -38.98 0.39 -21.00
C SER A 756 -39.07 0.41 -19.47
N SER A 757 -39.32 -0.74 -18.83
CA SER A 757 -39.53 -0.85 -17.39
C SER A 757 -38.23 -1.01 -16.62
N LEU A 758 -37.92 -0.06 -15.74
CA LEU A 758 -36.76 -0.11 -14.84
C LEU A 758 -36.76 -1.36 -13.95
N LYS A 759 -37.93 -1.80 -13.48
CA LYS A 759 -38.06 -3.03 -12.68
C LYS A 759 -37.66 -4.29 -13.46
N LYS A 760 -37.96 -4.36 -14.77
CA LYS A 760 -37.56 -5.50 -15.61
C LYS A 760 -36.04 -5.49 -15.85
N LEU A 761 -35.44 -4.31 -16.05
CA LEU A 761 -33.98 -4.14 -16.16
C LEU A 761 -33.23 -4.58 -14.89
N GLU A 762 -33.72 -4.18 -13.71
CA GLU A 762 -33.13 -4.63 -12.44
C GLU A 762 -33.28 -6.14 -12.22
N ARG A 763 -34.37 -6.75 -12.68
CA ARG A 763 -34.54 -8.22 -12.65
C ARG A 763 -33.52 -8.93 -13.52
N VAL A 764 -33.09 -8.36 -14.65
CA VAL A 764 -32.00 -8.94 -15.48
C VAL A 764 -30.70 -9.02 -14.68
N GLY A 765 -30.30 -7.94 -14.00
CA GLY A 765 -29.12 -7.95 -13.13
C GLY A 765 -29.21 -8.99 -12.00
N ARG A 766 -30.39 -9.14 -11.37
CA ARG A 766 -30.63 -10.19 -10.36
C ARG A 766 -30.56 -11.61 -10.93
N ALA A 767 -31.09 -11.82 -12.14
CA ALA A 767 -30.99 -13.10 -12.82
C ALA A 767 -29.54 -13.47 -13.11
N VAL A 768 -28.72 -12.51 -13.56
CA VAL A 768 -27.27 -12.69 -13.73
C VAL A 768 -26.60 -13.08 -12.42
N GLY A 769 -26.87 -12.36 -11.32
CA GLY A 769 -26.31 -12.70 -10.00
C GLY A 769 -26.69 -14.10 -9.51
N LYS A 770 -27.93 -14.52 -9.74
CA LYS A 770 -28.40 -15.88 -9.43
C LYS A 770 -27.72 -16.93 -10.32
N LEU A 771 -27.61 -16.69 -11.63
CA LEU A 771 -26.88 -17.58 -12.54
C LEU A 771 -25.42 -17.72 -12.13
N ASN A 772 -24.77 -16.62 -11.73
CA ASN A 772 -23.40 -16.62 -11.23
C ASN A 772 -23.23 -17.50 -9.98
N SER A 773 -24.26 -17.59 -9.12
CA SER A 773 -24.23 -18.46 -7.93
C SER A 773 -24.50 -19.94 -8.22
N VAL A 774 -25.22 -20.25 -9.32
CA VAL A 774 -25.66 -21.62 -9.65
C VAL A 774 -24.73 -22.31 -10.65
N LEU A 775 -24.17 -21.57 -11.61
CA LEU A 775 -23.31 -22.13 -12.66
C LEU A 775 -21.93 -22.54 -12.12
N PRO A 776 -21.29 -23.57 -12.70
CA PRO A 776 -19.96 -24.01 -12.25
C PRO A 776 -18.90 -22.92 -12.40
N ARG A 777 -18.13 -22.69 -11.34
CA ARG A 777 -17.12 -21.63 -11.27
C ARG A 777 -16.13 -21.73 -12.44
N ARG A 778 -15.92 -20.60 -13.11
CA ARG A 778 -15.03 -20.42 -14.27
C ARG A 778 -15.27 -21.33 -15.47
N CYS A 779 -16.45 -21.95 -15.56
CA CYS A 779 -16.86 -22.74 -16.72
C CYS A 779 -17.92 -22.01 -17.57
N PHE A 780 -18.11 -20.70 -17.35
CA PHE A 780 -19.06 -19.89 -18.08
C PHE A 780 -18.54 -18.49 -18.40
N ILE A 781 -19.11 -17.88 -19.44
CA ILE A 781 -18.85 -16.49 -19.81
C ILE A 781 -20.14 -15.67 -19.78
N LEU A 782 -20.00 -14.38 -19.45
CA LEU A 782 -21.07 -13.41 -19.47
C LEU A 782 -20.89 -12.52 -20.71
N MET A 783 -21.94 -12.38 -21.52
CA MET A 783 -21.95 -11.57 -22.72
C MET A 783 -23.18 -10.66 -22.71
N GLY A 784 -23.04 -9.36 -22.95
CA GLY A 784 -24.22 -8.50 -22.97
C GLY A 784 -23.99 -7.07 -23.43
N PRO A 785 -25.06 -6.26 -23.47
CA PRO A 785 -25.02 -4.92 -24.04
C PRO A 785 -24.22 -3.95 -23.18
N GLY A 786 -23.40 -3.15 -23.86
CA GLY A 786 -22.77 -1.95 -23.30
C GLY A 786 -22.07 -2.20 -21.97
N ARG A 787 -22.29 -1.30 -21.01
CA ARG A 787 -21.47 -1.18 -19.79
C ARG A 787 -22.07 -1.89 -18.57
N TRP A 788 -21.39 -2.89 -18.06
CA TRP A 788 -21.73 -3.59 -16.83
C TRP A 788 -21.20 -2.86 -15.58
N GLY A 789 -21.86 -3.02 -14.43
CA GLY A 789 -21.42 -2.35 -13.20
C GLY A 789 -21.83 -0.88 -13.05
N SER A 790 -22.72 -0.40 -13.92
CA SER A 790 -23.18 1.00 -13.91
C SER A 790 -24.16 1.27 -12.74
N ARG A 791 -23.84 2.25 -11.89
CA ARG A 791 -24.76 2.76 -10.83
C ARG A 791 -25.85 3.73 -11.34
N GLY A 792 -25.73 4.19 -12.58
CA GLY A 792 -26.61 5.18 -13.21
C GLY A 792 -27.58 4.58 -14.24
N ASP A 793 -27.33 4.84 -15.54
CA ASP A 793 -28.27 4.51 -16.62
C ASP A 793 -28.25 3.01 -16.98
N ILE A 794 -29.16 2.25 -16.37
CA ILE A 794 -29.34 0.80 -16.56
C ILE A 794 -29.72 0.46 -18.01
N LYS A 795 -30.12 1.42 -18.85
CA LYS A 795 -30.37 1.13 -20.27
C LYS A 795 -29.10 1.00 -21.10
N MET A 796 -27.99 1.57 -20.64
CA MET A 796 -26.70 1.53 -21.36
C MET A 796 -25.87 0.28 -21.02
N GLY A 797 -26.32 -0.55 -20.09
CA GLY A 797 -25.76 -1.87 -19.81
C GLY A 797 -26.31 -2.48 -18.53
N VAL A 798 -25.73 -3.59 -18.07
CA VAL A 798 -26.34 -4.42 -17.02
C VAL A 798 -25.90 -3.99 -15.62
N LYS A 799 -26.86 -3.71 -14.73
CA LYS A 799 -26.59 -3.34 -13.33
C LYS A 799 -26.23 -4.58 -12.50
N VAL A 800 -24.96 -4.73 -12.17
CA VAL A 800 -24.39 -5.82 -11.36
C VAL A 800 -23.27 -5.28 -10.46
N ASN A 801 -23.05 -5.91 -9.31
CA ASN A 801 -21.87 -5.67 -8.47
C ASN A 801 -20.86 -6.81 -8.65
N TYR A 802 -19.69 -6.69 -8.01
CA TYR A 802 -18.67 -7.73 -7.98
C TYR A 802 -19.24 -9.11 -7.59
N SER A 803 -20.01 -9.16 -6.50
CA SER A 803 -20.61 -10.40 -5.98
C SER A 803 -21.63 -11.04 -6.93
N ASP A 804 -22.09 -10.32 -7.97
CA ASP A 804 -23.03 -10.84 -8.96
C ASP A 804 -22.33 -11.51 -10.16
N ILE A 805 -21.00 -11.39 -10.31
CA ILE A 805 -20.27 -11.90 -11.51
C ILE A 805 -18.95 -12.62 -11.21
N ASN A 806 -18.53 -12.70 -9.95
CA ASN A 806 -17.22 -13.21 -9.54
C ASN A 806 -16.86 -14.64 -10.01
N ASN A 807 -17.85 -15.49 -10.32
CA ASN A 807 -17.62 -16.85 -10.77
C ASN A 807 -17.42 -16.98 -12.29
N THR A 808 -17.68 -15.93 -13.08
CA THR A 808 -17.50 -15.98 -14.54
C THR A 808 -16.03 -16.09 -14.92
N ALA A 809 -15.72 -16.80 -16.00
CA ALA A 809 -14.36 -16.85 -16.55
C ALA A 809 -14.01 -15.57 -17.32
N MET A 810 -15.01 -14.99 -17.98
CA MET A 810 -14.84 -13.84 -18.86
C MET A 810 -16.11 -12.99 -18.92
N LEU A 811 -15.93 -11.68 -19.01
CA LEU A 811 -16.98 -10.71 -19.31
C LEU A 811 -16.74 -10.09 -20.69
N ILE A 812 -17.73 -10.19 -21.56
CA ILE A 812 -17.71 -9.65 -22.92
C ILE A 812 -18.79 -8.59 -23.06
N GLU A 813 -18.37 -7.37 -23.37
CA GLU A 813 -19.28 -6.25 -23.55
C GLU A 813 -19.47 -5.95 -25.03
N ILE A 814 -20.72 -6.00 -25.46
CA ILE A 814 -21.09 -5.92 -26.87
C ILE A 814 -21.54 -4.50 -27.18
N ALA A 815 -20.76 -3.81 -28.00
CA ALA A 815 -21.01 -2.46 -28.46
C ALA A 815 -21.51 -2.48 -29.91
N ARG A 816 -22.84 -2.60 -30.09
CA ARG A 816 -23.50 -2.51 -31.40
C ARG A 816 -23.84 -1.06 -31.79
N LYS A 817 -23.42 -0.61 -32.99
CA LYS A 817 -23.73 0.70 -33.58
C LYS A 817 -25.24 0.88 -33.78
N LYS A 818 -25.75 2.02 -33.31
CA LYS A 818 -27.12 2.49 -33.57
C LYS A 818 -27.06 3.90 -34.17
N GLY A 819 -27.24 4.02 -35.48
CA GLY A 819 -26.92 5.27 -36.19
C GLY A 819 -25.43 5.60 -36.07
N ASP A 820 -25.08 6.83 -35.68
CA ASP A 820 -23.69 7.25 -35.40
C ASP A 820 -23.22 6.91 -33.96
N TYR A 821 -24.03 6.21 -33.16
CA TYR A 821 -23.76 5.96 -31.74
C TYR A 821 -23.26 4.53 -31.48
N VAL A 822 -22.08 4.39 -30.88
CA VAL A 822 -21.53 3.12 -30.37
C VAL A 822 -21.71 3.08 -28.84
N PRO A 823 -22.36 2.05 -28.27
CA PRO A 823 -22.50 1.88 -26.82
C PRO A 823 -21.15 1.79 -26.12
N GLU A 824 -21.10 2.29 -24.89
CA GLU A 824 -19.89 2.31 -24.08
C GLU A 824 -19.59 0.97 -23.43
N VAL A 825 -18.32 0.77 -23.12
CA VAL A 825 -17.78 -0.43 -22.48
C VAL A 825 -17.06 -0.02 -21.18
N SER A 826 -17.06 -0.89 -20.17
CA SER A 826 -16.51 -0.75 -18.82
C SER A 826 -14.98 -0.63 -18.73
N PHE A 827 -14.28 -0.61 -19.86
CA PHE A 827 -12.83 -0.51 -19.88
C PHE A 827 -12.33 0.75 -19.14
N GLY A 828 -11.38 0.56 -18.20
CA GLY A 828 -10.83 1.66 -17.40
C GLY A 828 -11.76 2.19 -16.30
N THR A 829 -12.56 1.33 -15.66
CA THR A 829 -13.43 1.64 -14.50
C THR A 829 -12.96 0.91 -13.24
N HIS A 830 -13.47 1.27 -12.05
CA HIS A 830 -13.27 0.45 -10.83
C HIS A 830 -13.76 -0.97 -11.05
N PHE A 831 -14.94 -1.12 -11.66
CA PHE A 831 -15.50 -2.41 -12.05
C PHE A 831 -14.55 -3.22 -12.96
N PHE A 832 -13.84 -2.58 -13.89
CA PHE A 832 -12.82 -3.28 -14.68
C PHE A 832 -11.61 -3.69 -13.85
N GLN A 833 -11.17 -2.87 -12.89
CA GLN A 833 -10.13 -3.30 -11.95
C GLN A 833 -10.63 -4.47 -11.10
N ASP A 834 -11.88 -4.46 -10.62
CA ASP A 834 -12.50 -5.59 -9.93
C ASP A 834 -12.47 -6.88 -10.78
N LEU A 835 -12.67 -6.77 -12.10
CA LEU A 835 -12.54 -7.90 -13.03
C LEU A 835 -11.09 -8.38 -13.13
N VAL A 836 -10.14 -7.46 -13.30
CA VAL A 836 -8.70 -7.77 -13.36
C VAL A 836 -8.25 -8.46 -12.06
N GLU A 837 -8.68 -7.95 -10.91
CA GLU A 837 -8.44 -8.51 -9.57
C GLU A 837 -9.01 -9.92 -9.43
N ALA A 838 -10.26 -10.12 -9.83
CA ALA A 838 -10.88 -11.44 -9.84
C ALA A 838 -10.32 -12.34 -10.95
N SER A 839 -9.29 -11.94 -11.71
CA SER A 839 -8.79 -12.70 -12.86
C SER A 839 -9.90 -13.07 -13.86
N ILE A 840 -10.96 -12.26 -13.95
CA ILE A 840 -12.01 -12.37 -14.94
C ILE A 840 -11.49 -11.68 -16.20
N LYS A 841 -11.36 -12.42 -17.29
CA LYS A 841 -10.90 -11.82 -18.54
C LYS A 841 -11.97 -10.87 -19.07
N TYR A 842 -11.54 -9.74 -19.60
CA TYR A 842 -12.43 -8.73 -20.14
C TYR A 842 -12.17 -8.53 -21.63
N LEU A 843 -13.23 -8.42 -22.42
CA LEU A 843 -13.11 -8.12 -23.85
C LEU A 843 -14.27 -7.22 -24.32
N PRO A 844 -13.99 -6.05 -24.90
CA PRO A 844 -15.00 -5.31 -25.63
C PRO A 844 -15.13 -5.88 -27.05
N LEU A 845 -16.35 -6.24 -27.44
CA LEU A 845 -16.68 -6.76 -28.75
C LEU A 845 -17.41 -5.70 -29.57
N TYR A 846 -16.94 -5.44 -30.79
CA TYR A 846 -17.53 -4.49 -31.74
C TYR A 846 -18.02 -5.23 -32.98
N PRO A 847 -19.24 -5.81 -32.98
CA PRO A 847 -19.72 -6.67 -34.06
C PRO A 847 -19.83 -5.97 -35.42
N ASP A 848 -20.06 -4.65 -35.43
CA ASP A 848 -20.31 -3.88 -36.66
C ASP A 848 -19.04 -3.38 -37.36
N ASP A 849 -17.87 -3.85 -36.95
CA ASP A 849 -16.62 -3.58 -37.65
C ASP A 849 -16.39 -4.65 -38.73
N SER A 850 -16.00 -4.24 -39.95
CA SER A 850 -15.94 -5.11 -41.14
C SER A 850 -15.00 -6.32 -41.03
N ASN A 851 -14.12 -6.33 -40.04
CA ASN A 851 -13.09 -7.36 -39.83
C ASN A 851 -13.38 -8.20 -38.56
N VAL A 852 -14.60 -8.12 -38.02
CA VAL A 852 -15.04 -8.84 -36.83
C VAL A 852 -16.14 -9.84 -37.20
N ILE A 853 -15.93 -11.11 -36.82
CA ILE A 853 -16.94 -12.16 -36.88
C ILE A 853 -17.64 -12.21 -35.52
N PHE A 854 -18.97 -12.21 -35.50
CA PHE A 854 -19.77 -12.50 -34.31
C PHE A 854 -21.04 -13.25 -34.72
N LYS A 855 -21.21 -14.49 -34.24
CA LYS A 855 -22.35 -15.36 -34.58
C LYS A 855 -23.39 -15.41 -33.46
N ASP A 856 -24.09 -14.31 -33.23
CA ASP A 856 -25.22 -14.19 -32.29
C ASP A 856 -26.36 -15.20 -32.54
N ALA A 857 -26.58 -15.57 -33.81
CA ALA A 857 -27.60 -16.55 -34.20
C ALA A 857 -27.39 -17.93 -33.54
N VAL A 858 -26.14 -18.32 -33.26
CA VAL A 858 -25.84 -19.58 -32.56
C VAL A 858 -26.34 -19.51 -31.12
N LEU A 859 -26.17 -18.35 -30.46
CA LEU A 859 -26.56 -18.16 -29.06
C LEU A 859 -28.09 -18.03 -28.91
N THR A 860 -28.76 -17.37 -29.86
CA THR A 860 -30.20 -17.09 -29.79
C THR A 860 -31.08 -18.23 -30.29
N ARG A 861 -30.57 -19.11 -31.17
CA ARG A 861 -31.32 -20.27 -31.69
C ARG A 861 -31.13 -21.57 -30.90
N SER A 862 -30.09 -21.64 -30.06
CA SER A 862 -29.84 -22.77 -29.18
C SER A 862 -30.92 -22.91 -28.11
N LYS A 863 -31.02 -24.07 -27.46
CA LYS A 863 -32.01 -24.27 -26.38
C LYS A 863 -31.68 -23.35 -25.19
N ASN A 864 -32.53 -22.36 -24.93
CA ASN A 864 -32.40 -21.50 -23.75
C ASN A 864 -32.76 -22.28 -22.47
N MET A 865 -31.78 -22.44 -21.57
CA MET A 865 -31.91 -23.16 -20.30
C MET A 865 -32.33 -22.26 -19.14
N LEU A 866 -32.56 -20.96 -19.34
CA LEU A 866 -32.90 -20.03 -18.26
C LEU A 866 -34.10 -20.52 -17.44
N SER A 867 -35.20 -20.93 -18.10
CA SER A 867 -36.41 -21.40 -17.44
C SER A 867 -36.24 -22.75 -16.73
N ASP A 868 -35.26 -23.56 -17.16
CA ASP A 868 -34.94 -24.85 -16.54
C ASP A 868 -34.13 -24.66 -15.25
N ILE A 869 -33.18 -23.70 -15.25
CA ILE A 869 -32.28 -23.43 -14.11
C ILE A 869 -32.93 -22.48 -13.09
N LEU A 870 -33.60 -21.43 -13.57
CA LEU A 870 -34.22 -20.39 -12.77
C LEU A 870 -35.69 -20.17 -13.19
N PRO A 871 -36.64 -21.01 -12.72
CA PRO A 871 -38.05 -20.92 -13.08
C PRO A 871 -38.69 -19.56 -12.74
N GLU A 872 -38.21 -18.90 -11.68
CA GLU A 872 -38.70 -17.59 -11.22
C GLU A 872 -38.37 -16.41 -12.15
N PHE A 873 -37.48 -16.62 -13.13
CA PHE A 873 -37.06 -15.63 -14.13
C PHE A 873 -37.46 -16.05 -15.56
N SER A 874 -38.41 -16.98 -15.72
CA SER A 874 -38.86 -17.42 -17.05
C SER A 874 -39.42 -16.29 -17.92
N ASP A 875 -39.87 -15.20 -17.31
CA ASP A 875 -40.34 -13.97 -17.98
C ASP A 875 -39.24 -13.19 -18.71
N LEU A 876 -37.97 -13.55 -18.49
CA LEU A 876 -36.79 -12.95 -19.11
C LEU A 876 -36.17 -13.84 -20.20
N ALA A 877 -36.77 -14.98 -20.55
CA ALA A 877 -36.23 -15.91 -21.54
C ALA A 877 -36.18 -15.35 -22.97
N ASP A 878 -36.86 -14.21 -23.21
CA ASP A 878 -36.79 -13.40 -24.42
C ASP A 878 -35.55 -12.49 -24.49
N VAL A 879 -34.87 -12.25 -23.37
CA VAL A 879 -33.76 -11.30 -23.24
C VAL A 879 -32.47 -11.99 -22.79
N VAL A 880 -32.56 -12.92 -21.84
CA VAL A 880 -31.42 -13.63 -21.24
C VAL A 880 -31.40 -15.06 -21.76
N PHE A 881 -30.33 -15.41 -22.48
CA PHE A 881 -30.12 -16.72 -23.07
C PHE A 881 -29.01 -17.45 -22.32
N VAL A 882 -29.34 -18.60 -21.75
CA VAL A 882 -28.37 -19.49 -21.11
C VAL A 882 -28.22 -20.73 -21.97
N THR A 883 -27.02 -20.93 -22.52
CA THR A 883 -26.74 -22.03 -23.46
C THR A 883 -25.69 -22.96 -22.90
N ASP A 884 -25.95 -24.27 -22.96
CA ASP A 884 -24.98 -25.34 -22.69
C ASP A 884 -24.29 -25.70 -24.01
N LEU A 885 -23.09 -25.17 -24.19
CA LEU A 885 -22.32 -25.31 -25.44
C LEU A 885 -21.90 -26.76 -25.68
N LYS A 886 -21.64 -27.51 -24.61
CA LYS A 886 -21.19 -28.90 -24.70
C LYS A 886 -22.27 -29.80 -25.29
N LYS A 887 -23.53 -29.57 -24.93
CA LYS A 887 -24.67 -30.32 -25.48
C LYS A 887 -25.02 -29.93 -26.92
N GLU A 888 -24.89 -28.65 -27.26
CA GLU A 888 -25.27 -28.13 -28.58
C GLU A 888 -24.18 -28.37 -29.65
N ASN A 889 -22.92 -28.58 -29.26
CA ASN A 889 -21.78 -28.65 -30.18
C ASN A 889 -20.99 -29.98 -30.10
N ASP A 890 -21.69 -31.11 -30.09
CA ASP A 890 -21.12 -32.48 -30.13
C ASP A 890 -20.05 -32.77 -29.06
N GLY A 891 -20.16 -32.16 -27.88
CA GLY A 891 -19.21 -32.34 -26.77
C GLY A 891 -18.03 -31.36 -26.77
N LYS A 892 -17.89 -30.51 -27.80
CA LYS A 892 -16.90 -29.44 -27.83
C LYS A 892 -17.25 -28.32 -26.85
N ILE A 893 -16.22 -27.70 -26.30
CA ILE A 893 -16.29 -26.55 -25.38
C ILE A 893 -15.79 -25.29 -26.08
N LEU A 894 -16.06 -24.12 -25.51
CA LEU A 894 -15.53 -22.87 -26.02
C LEU A 894 -14.17 -22.54 -25.38
N ARG A 895 -13.21 -22.15 -26.23
CA ARG A 895 -11.89 -21.65 -25.85
C ARG A 895 -11.69 -20.27 -26.48
N VAL A 896 -11.21 -19.31 -25.69
CA VAL A 896 -10.90 -17.95 -26.16
C VAL A 896 -9.39 -17.71 -26.04
N LEU A 897 -8.76 -17.47 -27.19
CA LEU A 897 -7.36 -17.09 -27.32
C LEU A 897 -7.28 -15.57 -27.40
N LEU A 898 -6.45 -14.95 -26.56
CA LEU A 898 -6.30 -13.50 -26.52
C LEU A 898 -4.80 -13.13 -26.69
N ASN A 899 -4.50 -12.29 -27.68
CA ASN A 899 -3.15 -11.82 -27.99
C ASN A 899 -3.10 -10.30 -28.18
N GLU A 900 -2.49 -9.61 -27.23
CA GLU A 900 -2.30 -8.16 -27.20
C GLU A 900 -1.27 -7.70 -28.25
N GLU A 901 -0.21 -8.47 -28.53
CA GLU A 901 0.88 -8.03 -29.42
C GLU A 901 0.41 -7.80 -30.86
N ILE A 902 -0.49 -8.66 -31.32
CA ILE A 902 -1.18 -8.54 -32.61
C ILE A 902 -2.58 -7.92 -32.47
N ASN A 903 -2.99 -7.60 -31.24
CA ASN A 903 -4.28 -7.03 -30.87
C ASN A 903 -5.47 -7.81 -31.48
N GLU A 904 -5.46 -9.13 -31.30
CA GLU A 904 -6.45 -10.05 -31.87
C GLU A 904 -6.89 -11.08 -30.82
N ALA A 905 -8.20 -11.37 -30.81
CA ALA A 905 -8.84 -12.36 -29.95
C ALA A 905 -9.73 -13.25 -30.81
N ILE A 906 -9.73 -14.56 -30.55
CA ILE A 906 -10.59 -15.53 -31.25
C ILE A 906 -11.20 -16.50 -30.24
N ALA A 907 -12.52 -16.68 -30.33
CA ALA A 907 -13.26 -17.69 -29.60
C ALA A 907 -13.65 -18.84 -30.52
N LEU A 908 -13.19 -20.04 -30.18
CA LEU A 908 -13.23 -21.23 -31.01
C LEU A 908 -13.76 -22.44 -30.24
N PHE A 909 -14.50 -23.30 -30.94
CA PHE A 909 -14.99 -24.55 -30.38
C PHE A 909 -13.91 -25.63 -30.47
N ALA A 910 -13.50 -26.17 -29.31
CA ALA A 910 -12.41 -27.12 -29.19
C ALA A 910 -12.83 -28.34 -28.35
N GLU A 911 -12.07 -29.44 -28.48
CA GLU A 911 -12.25 -30.61 -27.63
C GLU A 911 -11.93 -30.28 -26.16
N PRO A 912 -12.66 -30.87 -25.19
CA PRO A 912 -12.36 -30.70 -23.77
C PRO A 912 -10.94 -31.12 -23.42
N THR A 913 -10.19 -30.22 -22.81
CA THR A 913 -8.85 -30.53 -22.30
C THR A 913 -8.95 -31.34 -21.01
N THR A 914 -8.34 -32.54 -20.95
CA THR A 914 -8.35 -33.43 -19.76
C THR A 914 -7.49 -32.94 -18.59
N HIS A 915 -7.00 -31.71 -18.62
CA HIS A 915 -6.33 -31.12 -17.47
C HIS A 915 -7.40 -30.50 -16.58
N GLU A 916 -7.66 -31.14 -15.44
CA GLU A 916 -8.27 -30.47 -14.29
C GLU A 916 -7.44 -29.23 -14.00
N SER A 917 -7.96 -28.06 -14.37
CA SER A 917 -7.45 -26.79 -13.89
C SER A 917 -7.84 -26.69 -12.42
N THR A 918 -7.06 -27.31 -11.55
CA THR A 918 -6.95 -26.86 -10.17
C THR A 918 -6.56 -25.39 -10.23
N TYR A 919 -7.49 -24.50 -9.85
CA TYR A 919 -7.20 -23.10 -9.50
C TYR A 919 -6.38 -23.06 -8.19
N ASP A 920 -5.29 -23.81 -8.15
CA ASP A 920 -4.22 -23.52 -7.24
C ASP A 920 -3.43 -22.39 -7.85
N VAL A 921 -3.09 -21.42 -6.99
CA VAL A 921 -2.09 -20.40 -7.25
C VAL A 921 -0.86 -21.12 -7.76
N TYR A 922 -0.69 -21.16 -9.09
CA TYR A 922 0.52 -21.65 -9.69
C TYR A 922 1.61 -20.67 -9.27
N SER A 923 2.31 -21.02 -8.19
CA SER A 923 3.74 -20.81 -8.08
C SER A 923 4.31 -21.11 -9.46
N HIS A 924 5.08 -20.16 -10.01
CA HIS A 924 5.72 -20.23 -11.31
C HIS A 924 5.81 -21.68 -11.80
N PRO A 925 5.11 -22.07 -12.88
CA PRO A 925 5.55 -23.23 -13.59
C PRO A 925 6.95 -22.85 -14.03
N ASP A 926 7.95 -23.40 -13.34
CA ASP A 926 9.25 -23.65 -13.93
C ASP A 926 8.91 -24.22 -15.30
N VAL A 927 9.02 -23.37 -16.33
CA VAL A 927 9.05 -23.84 -17.71
C VAL A 927 10.13 -24.88 -17.66
N LYS A 928 9.73 -26.16 -17.75
CA LYS A 928 10.66 -27.28 -17.70
C LYS A 928 11.84 -26.87 -18.56
N LYS A 929 13.02 -26.82 -17.94
CA LYS A 929 14.30 -26.65 -18.62
C LYS A 929 14.48 -27.86 -19.53
N GLU A 930 13.77 -27.88 -20.64
CA GLU A 930 14.00 -28.76 -21.75
C GLU A 930 14.36 -27.84 -22.93
N ASP A 931 15.68 -27.62 -23.01
CA ASP A 931 16.44 -27.76 -24.23
C ASP A 931 16.42 -26.61 -25.28
N PHE A 932 16.40 -25.36 -24.79
CA PHE A 932 16.74 -24.18 -25.60
C PHE A 932 18.11 -24.31 -26.30
N TRP A 933 19.08 -24.91 -25.61
CA TRP A 933 20.42 -25.17 -26.14
C TRP A 933 20.41 -26.33 -27.14
N THR A 934 19.66 -27.42 -26.90
CA THR A 934 19.62 -28.59 -27.79
C THR A 934 19.02 -28.26 -29.14
N TRP A 935 17.96 -27.45 -29.17
CA TRP A 935 17.42 -26.96 -30.45
C TRP A 935 18.43 -26.11 -31.20
N ARG A 936 19.05 -25.12 -30.53
CA ARG A 936 20.08 -24.27 -31.13
C ARG A 936 21.27 -25.08 -31.64
N TYR A 937 21.67 -26.11 -30.88
CA TYR A 937 22.72 -27.05 -31.25
C TYR A 937 22.32 -27.85 -32.51
N SER A 938 21.12 -28.40 -32.55
CA SER A 938 20.59 -29.12 -33.72
C SER A 938 20.47 -28.24 -34.96
N MET A 939 20.10 -26.96 -34.80
CA MET A 939 20.08 -26.00 -35.92
C MET A 939 21.49 -25.67 -36.41
N ALA A 940 22.47 -25.53 -35.51
CA ALA A 940 23.87 -25.36 -35.89
C ALA A 940 24.40 -26.58 -36.66
N GLU A 941 24.06 -27.80 -36.24
CA GLU A 941 24.37 -29.03 -36.98
C GLU A 941 23.70 -29.06 -38.35
N THR A 942 22.45 -28.62 -38.44
CA THR A 942 21.71 -28.53 -39.71
C THR A 942 22.36 -27.54 -40.68
N ILE A 943 22.81 -26.38 -40.19
CA ILE A 943 23.54 -25.40 -40.98
C ILE A 943 24.88 -25.99 -41.47
N ALA A 944 25.61 -26.67 -40.59
CA ALA A 944 26.89 -27.26 -40.93
C ALA A 944 26.74 -28.42 -41.93
N ALA A 945 25.75 -29.30 -41.77
CA ALA A 945 25.49 -30.39 -42.72
C ALA A 945 24.96 -29.90 -44.08
N GLY A 946 24.21 -28.79 -44.09
CA GLY A 946 23.61 -28.22 -45.29
C GLY A 946 24.53 -27.33 -46.14
N ILE A 947 25.75 -27.03 -45.68
CA ILE A 947 26.69 -26.18 -46.40
C ILE A 947 27.48 -26.99 -47.44
N ASN A 948 27.80 -26.38 -48.58
CA ASN A 948 28.70 -26.93 -49.59
C ASN A 948 30.12 -26.35 -49.38
N PRO A 949 31.08 -27.11 -48.81
CA PRO A 949 32.39 -26.59 -48.40
C PRO A 949 33.19 -25.95 -49.55
N ASP A 950 33.16 -26.56 -50.75
CA ASP A 950 33.92 -26.10 -51.92
C ASP A 950 33.35 -24.80 -52.51
N GLU A 951 32.03 -24.65 -52.49
CA GLU A 951 31.33 -23.46 -53.00
C GLU A 951 31.58 -22.23 -52.13
N PHE A 952 31.56 -22.41 -50.81
CA PHE A 952 31.72 -21.31 -49.85
C PHE A 952 33.15 -21.13 -49.31
N GLY A 953 34.08 -22.03 -49.65
CA GLY A 953 35.47 -21.99 -49.19
C GLY A 953 35.60 -22.19 -47.68
N VAL A 954 34.82 -23.12 -47.11
CA VAL A 954 34.77 -23.40 -45.67
C VAL A 954 35.52 -24.69 -45.36
N ASN A 955 36.57 -24.59 -44.54
CA ASN A 955 37.38 -25.73 -44.11
C ASN A 955 36.83 -26.40 -42.84
N ALA A 956 36.30 -25.60 -41.91
CA ALA A 956 35.73 -26.09 -40.65
C ALA A 956 34.65 -25.16 -40.08
N ILE A 957 33.67 -25.72 -39.37
CA ILE A 957 32.70 -24.96 -38.55
C ILE A 957 32.76 -25.50 -37.13
N TYR A 958 32.80 -24.59 -36.16
CA TYR A 958 32.76 -24.90 -34.75
C TYR A 958 31.64 -24.12 -34.07
N ILE A 959 31.06 -24.70 -33.02
CA ILE A 959 30.10 -24.04 -32.14
C ILE A 959 30.78 -23.65 -30.82
N ILE A 960 30.49 -22.44 -30.36
CA ILE A 960 31.03 -21.87 -29.12
C ILE A 960 29.90 -21.26 -28.26
N GLY A 961 30.26 -20.69 -27.12
CA GLY A 961 29.34 -19.88 -26.31
C GLY A 961 28.27 -20.68 -25.56
N SER A 962 27.14 -20.02 -25.29
CA SER A 962 26.08 -20.52 -24.40
C SER A 962 25.41 -21.79 -24.93
N THR A 963 25.28 -21.91 -26.26
CA THR A 963 24.72 -23.09 -26.93
C THR A 963 25.62 -24.32 -26.76
N LYS A 964 26.95 -24.16 -26.87
CA LYS A 964 27.91 -25.25 -26.64
C LYS A 964 28.00 -25.66 -25.17
N ASN A 965 27.82 -24.72 -24.24
CA ASN A 965 27.92 -24.96 -22.79
C ASN A 965 26.60 -25.40 -22.14
N ALA A 966 25.55 -25.66 -22.93
CA ALA A 966 24.22 -26.04 -22.45
C ALA A 966 23.58 -25.04 -21.47
N THR A 967 23.96 -23.76 -21.57
CA THR A 967 23.45 -22.66 -20.74
C THR A 967 22.60 -21.66 -21.52
N ALA A 968 22.30 -21.94 -22.79
CA ALA A 968 21.50 -21.04 -23.63
C ALA A 968 20.08 -20.86 -23.10
N GLY A 969 19.66 -19.61 -22.95
CA GLY A 969 18.30 -19.21 -22.60
C GLY A 969 17.47 -18.84 -23.86
N PRO A 970 16.23 -18.37 -23.67
CA PRO A 970 15.32 -18.07 -24.77
C PRO A 970 15.77 -16.87 -25.64
N MET A 971 16.55 -15.94 -25.07
CA MET A 971 17.15 -14.81 -25.79
C MET A 971 18.57 -15.08 -26.32
N SER A 972 19.17 -16.25 -26.03
CA SER A 972 20.54 -16.55 -26.45
C SER A 972 20.66 -16.72 -27.96
N ASP A 973 21.80 -16.29 -28.49
CA ASP A 973 22.26 -16.49 -29.86
C ASP A 973 22.99 -17.84 -30.04
N ILE A 974 23.33 -18.13 -31.29
CA ILE A 974 24.12 -19.28 -31.71
C ILE A 974 25.45 -18.74 -32.24
N ASP A 975 26.49 -18.92 -31.44
CA ASP A 975 27.85 -18.51 -31.79
C ASP A 975 28.54 -19.57 -32.67
N LEU A 976 28.85 -19.22 -33.91
CA LEU A 976 29.57 -20.06 -34.87
C LEU A 976 30.95 -19.48 -35.19
N LEU A 977 31.97 -20.32 -35.12
CA LEU A 977 33.33 -20.03 -35.56
C LEU A 977 33.59 -20.78 -36.87
N ILE A 978 33.80 -20.04 -37.97
CA ILE A 978 33.94 -20.60 -39.31
C ILE A 978 35.35 -20.36 -39.84
N HIS A 979 36.04 -21.46 -40.15
CA HIS A 979 37.35 -21.45 -40.80
C HIS A 979 37.20 -21.38 -42.31
N ILE A 980 37.70 -20.29 -42.90
CA ILE A 980 37.57 -19.99 -44.33
C ILE A 980 38.93 -19.92 -45.03
N THR A 981 38.94 -20.31 -46.31
CA THR A 981 40.05 -20.02 -47.24
C THR A 981 39.95 -18.57 -47.74
N GLY A 982 41.06 -17.84 -47.81
CA GLY A 982 41.13 -16.37 -47.94
C GLY A 982 40.57 -15.70 -49.21
N GLU A 983 39.61 -16.28 -49.92
CA GLU A 983 38.94 -15.69 -51.08
C GLU A 983 37.80 -14.73 -50.65
N PRO A 984 37.91 -13.40 -50.86
CA PRO A 984 36.93 -12.42 -50.36
C PRO A 984 35.53 -12.57 -50.96
N GLU A 985 35.44 -13.05 -52.21
CA GLU A 985 34.17 -13.24 -52.92
C GLU A 985 33.33 -14.37 -52.28
N LYS A 986 33.97 -15.49 -51.95
CA LYS A 986 33.31 -16.63 -51.30
C LYS A 986 32.83 -16.29 -49.89
N LYS A 987 33.62 -15.52 -49.13
CA LYS A 987 33.20 -15.00 -47.81
C LYS A 987 31.92 -14.15 -47.90
N LYS A 988 31.80 -13.32 -48.93
CA LYS A 988 30.61 -12.46 -49.14
C LYS A 988 29.37 -13.28 -49.50
N LEU A 989 29.54 -14.33 -50.29
CA LEU A 989 28.45 -15.26 -50.63
C LEU A 989 27.98 -16.03 -49.37
N LEU A 990 28.92 -16.56 -48.58
CA LEU A 990 28.65 -17.24 -47.31
C LEU A 990 27.91 -16.36 -46.31
N SER A 991 28.35 -15.11 -46.16
CA SER A 991 27.69 -14.14 -45.25
C SER A 991 26.24 -13.88 -45.62
N LYS A 992 25.91 -13.82 -46.92
CA LYS A 992 24.51 -13.65 -47.39
C LYS A 992 23.66 -14.89 -47.11
N TRP A 993 24.22 -16.08 -47.31
CA TRP A 993 23.54 -17.34 -47.03
C TRP A 993 23.23 -17.49 -45.53
N LEU A 994 24.19 -17.17 -44.66
CA LEU A 994 24.00 -17.20 -43.21
C LEU A 994 23.05 -16.11 -42.69
N ASP A 995 23.01 -14.92 -43.30
CA ASP A 995 22.01 -13.88 -42.94
C ASP A 995 20.58 -14.36 -43.22
N GLY A 996 20.38 -15.11 -44.31
CA GLY A 996 19.10 -15.77 -44.60
C GLY A 996 18.69 -16.77 -43.53
N TRP A 997 19.62 -17.62 -43.10
CA TRP A 997 19.42 -18.55 -41.98
C TRP A 997 19.13 -17.84 -40.66
N SER A 998 19.88 -16.78 -40.34
CA SER A 998 19.73 -16.01 -39.10
C SER A 998 18.32 -15.41 -38.98
N ARG A 999 17.76 -14.90 -40.09
CA ARG A 999 16.37 -14.37 -40.12
C ARG A 999 15.32 -15.47 -39.94
N CYS A 1000 15.50 -16.61 -40.58
CA CYS A 1000 14.57 -17.74 -40.45
C CYS A 1000 14.59 -18.30 -39.02
N LEU A 1001 15.78 -18.50 -38.45
CA LEU A 1001 15.93 -18.96 -37.08
C LEU A 1001 15.41 -17.94 -36.06
N GLY A 1002 15.60 -16.64 -36.30
CA GLY A 1002 15.00 -15.59 -35.47
C GLY A 1002 13.47 -15.65 -35.46
N ARG A 1003 12.83 -15.93 -36.62
CA ARG A 1003 11.38 -16.14 -36.69
C ARG A 1003 10.95 -17.42 -35.98
N MET A 1004 11.71 -18.52 -36.12
CA MET A 1004 11.43 -19.78 -35.42
C MET A 1004 11.61 -19.64 -33.90
N ASN A 1005 12.63 -18.90 -33.43
CA ASN A 1005 12.83 -18.62 -32.01
C ASN A 1005 11.63 -17.84 -31.44
N TYR A 1006 11.14 -16.83 -32.15
CA TYR A 1006 9.94 -16.09 -31.76
C TYR A 1006 8.71 -17.00 -31.68
N LEU A 1007 8.48 -17.86 -32.67
CA LEU A 1007 7.35 -18.81 -32.66
C LEU A 1007 7.44 -19.84 -31.51
N ARG A 1008 8.64 -20.22 -31.08
CA ARG A 1008 8.85 -21.22 -30.02
C ARG A 1008 8.90 -20.63 -28.62
N THR A 1009 9.42 -19.41 -28.47
CA THR A 1009 9.76 -18.83 -27.17
C THR A 1009 9.05 -17.52 -26.87
N GLY A 1010 8.41 -16.88 -27.86
CA GLY A 1010 7.83 -15.55 -27.75
C GLY A 1010 8.84 -14.40 -27.82
N TYR A 1011 10.16 -14.66 -27.77
CA TYR A 1011 11.18 -13.63 -27.80
C TYR A 1011 11.61 -13.27 -29.22
N LYS A 1012 11.58 -11.98 -29.55
CA LYS A 1012 12.01 -11.46 -30.85
C LYS A 1012 13.49 -11.09 -30.82
N THR A 1013 14.30 -11.74 -31.65
CA THR A 1013 15.73 -11.45 -31.85
C THR A 1013 15.97 -11.01 -33.28
N GLU A 1014 16.66 -9.88 -33.50
CA GLU A 1014 16.93 -9.35 -34.85
C GLU A 1014 17.91 -10.22 -35.65
N LYS A 1015 18.89 -10.83 -34.97
CA LYS A 1015 19.81 -11.84 -35.52
C LYS A 1015 20.03 -12.92 -34.46
N LEU A 1016 19.86 -14.19 -34.84
CA LEU A 1016 20.06 -15.33 -33.93
C LEU A 1016 21.43 -15.98 -34.12
N LEU A 1017 22.06 -15.84 -35.29
CA LEU A 1017 23.42 -16.32 -35.54
C LEU A 1017 24.43 -15.19 -35.31
N ASP A 1018 25.42 -15.43 -34.45
CA ASP A 1018 26.65 -14.63 -34.36
C ASP A 1018 27.82 -15.43 -34.98
N ILE A 1019 28.58 -14.80 -35.87
CA ILE A 1019 29.53 -15.49 -36.75
C ILE A 1019 30.92 -14.87 -36.64
N HIS A 1020 31.87 -15.69 -36.24
CA HIS A 1020 33.29 -15.35 -36.20
C HIS A 1020 34.05 -16.08 -37.31
N TYR A 1021 34.70 -15.35 -38.20
CA TYR A 1021 35.53 -15.93 -39.26
C TYR A 1021 37.00 -16.01 -38.85
N ILE A 1022 37.66 -17.14 -39.16
CA ILE A 1022 39.10 -17.35 -38.94
C ILE A 1022 39.78 -17.91 -40.20
N THR A 1023 41.06 -17.63 -40.35
CA THR A 1023 41.91 -18.10 -41.46
C THR A 1023 43.03 -19.02 -40.97
N ASP A 1024 43.76 -19.66 -41.89
CA ASP A 1024 44.92 -20.50 -41.54
C ASP A 1024 45.98 -19.73 -40.72
N PHE A 1025 46.18 -18.45 -41.03
CA PHE A 1025 47.08 -17.57 -40.28
C PHE A 1025 46.61 -17.35 -38.83
N ASP A 1026 45.30 -17.22 -38.60
CA ASP A 1026 44.74 -17.01 -37.27
C ASP A 1026 44.87 -18.26 -36.39
N ILE A 1027 44.77 -19.45 -36.99
CA ILE A 1027 44.94 -20.73 -36.29
C ILE A 1027 46.42 -20.94 -35.92
N GLU A 1028 47.36 -20.64 -36.82
CA GLU A 1028 48.81 -20.74 -36.55
C GLU A 1028 49.29 -19.77 -35.46
N GLN A 1029 48.78 -18.53 -35.48
CA GLN A 1029 49.16 -17.49 -34.51
C GLN A 1029 48.33 -17.54 -33.21
N LYS A 1030 47.31 -18.39 -33.14
CA LYS A 1030 46.29 -18.40 -32.07
C LYS A 1030 45.74 -16.99 -31.80
N THR A 1031 45.44 -16.23 -32.85
CA THR A 1031 44.89 -14.88 -32.74
C THR A 1031 43.36 -14.90 -32.78
N SER A 1032 42.72 -13.89 -32.17
CA SER A 1032 41.24 -13.78 -32.11
C SER A 1032 40.58 -14.99 -31.41
N MET A 1033 39.39 -15.41 -31.85
CA MET A 1033 38.67 -16.57 -31.32
C MET A 1033 39.31 -17.93 -31.67
N ALA A 1034 40.38 -17.96 -32.48
CA ALA A 1034 41.09 -19.20 -32.82
C ALA A 1034 41.79 -19.86 -31.61
N VAL A 1035 42.04 -19.10 -30.51
CA VAL A 1035 42.52 -19.64 -29.22
C VAL A 1035 41.60 -20.73 -28.68
N LYS A 1036 40.29 -20.69 -29.01
CA LYS A 1036 39.31 -21.67 -28.54
C LYS A 1036 39.42 -23.03 -29.22
N ILE A 1037 40.13 -23.14 -30.36
CA ILE A 1037 40.38 -24.41 -31.02
C ILE A 1037 41.48 -25.14 -30.22
N ASP A 1038 41.18 -26.35 -29.75
CA ASP A 1038 42.05 -27.18 -28.90
C ASP A 1038 42.47 -26.54 -27.56
N ALA A 1039 41.65 -25.63 -27.02
CA ALA A 1039 41.87 -25.03 -25.70
C ALA A 1039 41.69 -26.03 -24.55
N VAL A 1040 42.49 -25.91 -23.49
CA VAL A 1040 42.39 -26.78 -22.29
C VAL A 1040 41.09 -26.54 -21.51
N THR A 1041 40.57 -25.31 -21.55
CA THR A 1041 39.32 -24.90 -20.89
C THR A 1041 38.43 -24.16 -21.89
N ASP A 1042 37.17 -24.57 -22.03
CA ASP A 1042 36.18 -24.05 -23.00
C ASP A 1042 36.57 -24.23 -24.49
N ALA A 1043 36.98 -25.44 -24.88
CA ALA A 1043 37.27 -25.78 -26.28
C ALA A 1043 36.04 -25.61 -27.18
N ALA A 1044 36.26 -25.04 -28.37
CA ALA A 1044 35.27 -24.98 -29.45
C ALA A 1044 34.94 -26.39 -29.96
N ARG A 1045 33.66 -26.69 -30.20
CA ARG A 1045 33.23 -28.01 -30.64
C ARG A 1045 33.07 -28.04 -32.15
N LYS A 1046 33.84 -28.87 -32.85
CA LYS A 1046 33.76 -29.03 -34.30
C LYS A 1046 32.45 -29.69 -34.73
N LEU A 1047 31.79 -29.13 -35.73
CA LEU A 1047 30.58 -29.67 -36.35
C LEU A 1047 30.92 -30.46 -37.63
N ILE A 1048 30.06 -31.40 -38.00
CA ILE A 1048 30.17 -32.19 -39.25
C ILE A 1048 29.67 -31.32 -40.41
N ILE A 1049 30.40 -31.32 -41.53
CA ILE A 1049 30.22 -30.35 -42.62
C ILE A 1049 30.03 -31.08 -43.93
N GLY A 1050 28.98 -30.70 -44.68
CA GLY A 1050 28.57 -31.39 -45.90
C GLY A 1050 27.74 -32.65 -45.63
N LYS A 1051 26.98 -33.10 -46.64
CA LYS A 1051 26.29 -34.39 -46.59
C LYS A 1051 27.31 -35.51 -46.79
N ASP A 1052 27.46 -36.40 -45.81
CA ASP A 1052 27.87 -37.77 -46.10
C ASP A 1052 26.72 -38.40 -46.91
N ASP A 1053 26.99 -38.82 -48.15
CA ASP A 1053 26.04 -39.62 -48.92
C ASP A 1053 25.81 -40.95 -48.19
N ALA A 1054 24.64 -41.06 -47.55
CA ALA A 1054 23.97 -42.30 -47.19
C ALA A 1054 22.50 -42.22 -47.59
#